data_AF-A0A445DJX1-F1
#
_entry.id   AF-A0A445DJX1-F1
#
_cell.length_a   1.000
_cell.length_b   1.000
_cell.length_c   1.000
_cell.angle_alpha   90.00
_cell.angle_beta   90.00
_cell.angle_gamma   90.00
#
_symmetry.space_group_name_H-M   'P 1'
#
loop_
_entity.id
_entity.type
_entity.pdbx_description
1 polymer ?
#
loop_
_entity_poly.entity_id
_entity_poly.type
_entity_poly.pdbx_seq_one_letter_code
_entity_poly.pdbx_strand_id
1 'polypeptide(L)'
;MAQILAPSTQWQMRITKPSQNASPITSKMWSSLVLRPNKKVGATSSAKFRVMAIKSDNSTINRLEQLLNLDVSPYTDKIIAEYIWIGGTGIDVRSKSRTIPRPVEHPSELPKWNYDGSSTGQAPGEDSEVILYPQAIFKDPFRGGNNILVICDSYTPQGEPIPTNKRHKAAEIFSNPKVQAEVPWYGIEQEYTLLQTNVKWPLGWPTGGYPGPQGPYYCGAGADKSFGRDISDAHYKACLYAGINISGTNGEVMPGQWEYQVGPSVGIEAGDHIWCSRYILERITEQAGVVLSLDPKPIEGDWNGAGCHTNYSTKSMREDGGFEVIKKAILNLSLRHVDHISAYGEGNERRLTGKHETASIDTFSWGVANRGCSIRVGRDTEKNGKGYLEDRRPASNMDPYVVTGLLAETTLLWEPTLEAEALAAQKLALKKQVYYWSSVESVPFPLENQAQPLTHSVMFMYSNHATATFCFPSTFLPLPTTIASIPKTFLPTLSSPKPLFSLRTPTPIPIRAAASSNSADNNGNANWTKWVPAGSLAADKVLRLIAGATASPIGQFVSSPTTFLHSIDPRVKLVWLLALVILPARSHIIMQFGLVAYLTLISVWVLPREVWMDQLGRVYLLSALLFITLGLGADGVPPLVQLRTPTPALMGLPNLPVSLTEFLPSKHCETTEHFDDSDFREFGSAFLLKVFQSASLCLTTTTPEQLAFALRWFLLPLKYIGVSVSEIVLTLLLSLRFISLVFDEVRNIALGIVSRRVNWKQLSTMETIDIFFNYFRRIFKNIFSHAEQISQAMIARGFKGDSGDHKLYFLAESSFGMADIVCLLFLTIIIGAAFLSEYYLV
;
A
#
# COMPACT_ATOMS: atom_id res chain seq x y z
N MET A 1 -9.15 56.41 42.10
CA MET A 1 -8.54 57.13 40.96
C MET A 1 -8.28 56.06 39.90
N ALA A 2 -9.07 56.00 38.82
CA ALA A 2 -9.07 56.89 37.64
C ALA A 2 -8.06 56.38 36.58
N GLN A 3 -8.41 56.20 35.30
CA GLN A 3 -9.68 56.38 34.57
C GLN A 3 -9.60 55.71 33.17
N ILE A 4 -10.67 55.75 32.36
CA ILE A 4 -10.63 55.72 30.86
C ILE A 4 -10.22 54.36 30.21
N LEU A 5 -10.85 53.83 29.15
CA LEU A 5 -12.04 54.21 28.36
C LEU A 5 -12.71 52.93 27.77
N ALA A 6 -13.96 53.06 27.30
CA ALA A 6 -14.62 52.09 26.41
C ALA A 6 -14.72 52.65 24.98
N PRO A 7 -15.19 51.86 24.00
CA PRO A 7 -16.38 52.32 23.28
C PRO A 7 -17.41 51.22 23.00
N SER A 8 -18.62 51.64 22.60
CA SER A 8 -19.79 50.79 22.36
C SER A 8 -20.50 51.13 21.03
N THR A 9 -21.00 50.11 20.35
CA THR A 9 -22.03 50.15 19.27
C THR A 9 -22.56 48.72 19.13
N GLN A 10 -23.79 48.36 19.51
CA GLN A 10 -25.14 48.86 19.18
C GLN A 10 -25.60 48.47 17.76
N TRP A 11 -26.76 47.78 17.71
CA TRP A 11 -27.35 47.17 16.51
C TRP A 11 -28.13 48.17 15.65
N GLN A 12 -28.10 48.01 14.32
CA GLN A 12 -29.20 48.40 13.43
C GLN A 12 -29.37 47.40 12.28
N MET A 13 -30.61 46.98 12.01
CA MET A 13 -30.96 46.29 10.77
C MET A 13 -31.12 47.31 9.63
N ARG A 14 -30.71 46.96 8.41
CA ARG A 14 -31.14 47.67 7.19
C ARG A 14 -31.69 46.68 6.18
N ILE A 15 -33.00 46.74 5.97
CA ILE A 15 -33.71 46.00 4.92
C ILE A 15 -33.57 46.77 3.60
N THR A 16 -33.20 46.09 2.52
CA THR A 16 -33.25 46.61 1.15
C THR A 16 -34.13 45.72 0.28
N LYS A 17 -35.11 46.31 -0.41
CA LYS A 17 -35.98 45.61 -1.36
C LYS A 17 -35.31 45.52 -2.74
N PRO A 18 -35.46 44.42 -3.50
CA PRO A 18 -35.26 44.45 -4.94
C PRO A 18 -36.45 45.14 -5.64
N SER A 19 -36.19 45.92 -6.68
CA SER A 19 -37.22 46.47 -7.59
C SER A 19 -37.39 45.59 -8.83
N GLN A 20 -38.61 45.55 -9.37
CA GLN A 20 -38.93 44.83 -10.60
C GLN A 20 -38.62 45.66 -11.86
N ASN A 21 -38.38 44.97 -12.98
CA ASN A 21 -38.67 45.29 -14.40
C ASN A 21 -37.64 44.57 -15.31
N ALA A 22 -37.98 43.92 -16.42
CA ALA A 22 -39.30 43.55 -16.96
C ALA A 22 -39.16 42.30 -17.88
N SER A 23 -40.30 41.74 -18.32
CA SER A 23 -40.43 40.73 -19.39
C SER A 23 -41.20 41.37 -20.59
N PRO A 24 -41.63 40.69 -21.68
CA PRO A 24 -41.51 39.27 -22.10
C PRO A 24 -40.83 39.12 -23.51
N ILE A 25 -40.80 37.97 -24.22
CA ILE A 25 -41.85 37.49 -25.18
C ILE A 25 -41.49 36.11 -25.82
N THR A 26 -42.55 35.36 -26.15
CA THR A 26 -42.78 34.14 -26.99
C THR A 26 -41.76 33.70 -28.07
N SER A 27 -41.79 32.49 -28.68
CA SER A 27 -42.39 31.15 -28.37
C SER A 27 -42.03 30.12 -29.46
N LYS A 28 -42.23 28.82 -29.18
CA LYS A 28 -42.55 27.70 -30.12
C LYS A 28 -42.21 27.85 -31.62
N MET A 29 -41.42 26.90 -32.14
CA MET A 29 -41.85 26.11 -33.31
C MET A 29 -41.42 24.65 -33.16
N TRP A 30 -41.95 23.79 -34.04
CA TRP A 30 -41.91 22.32 -33.94
C TRP A 30 -41.53 21.72 -35.30
N SER A 31 -41.16 20.43 -35.31
CA SER A 31 -41.00 19.56 -36.49
C SER A 31 -39.90 19.93 -37.50
N SER A 32 -39.32 19.01 -38.28
CA SER A 32 -39.11 17.56 -38.07
C SER A 32 -38.24 17.00 -39.19
N LEU A 33 -37.47 15.95 -38.93
CA LEU A 33 -37.59 14.73 -39.75
C LEU A 33 -37.07 13.50 -38.98
N VAL A 34 -37.65 12.35 -39.28
CA VAL A 34 -37.44 11.09 -38.58
C VAL A 34 -36.61 10.16 -39.45
N LEU A 35 -35.68 9.43 -38.84
CA LEU A 35 -35.42 8.03 -39.21
C LEU A 35 -34.72 7.28 -38.05
N ARG A 36 -35.43 6.31 -37.46
CA ARG A 36 -34.85 5.18 -36.71
C ARG A 36 -34.89 3.95 -37.63
N PRO A 37 -34.01 2.96 -37.40
CA PRO A 37 -34.53 1.77 -36.72
C PRO A 37 -33.72 1.38 -35.48
N ASN A 38 -34.36 0.63 -34.57
CA ASN A 38 -33.69 0.00 -33.44
C ASN A 38 -32.95 -1.28 -33.87
N LYS A 39 -31.85 -1.59 -33.18
CA LYS A 39 -31.60 -2.97 -32.73
C LYS A 39 -30.94 -2.96 -31.34
N LYS A 40 -31.55 -3.68 -30.39
CA LYS A 40 -30.94 -3.95 -29.07
C LYS A 40 -29.99 -5.14 -29.21
N VAL A 41 -28.81 -5.04 -28.61
CA VAL A 41 -28.07 -6.17 -28.06
C VAL A 41 -27.73 -5.81 -26.62
N GLY A 42 -27.90 -6.74 -25.68
CA GLY A 42 -27.65 -6.47 -24.26
C GLY A 42 -26.16 -6.50 -23.94
N ALA A 43 -25.67 -5.49 -23.22
CA ALA A 43 -24.36 -5.53 -22.59
C ALA A 43 -24.53 -5.92 -21.11
N THR A 44 -24.13 -7.14 -20.77
CA THR A 44 -24.11 -7.62 -19.38
C THR A 44 -23.01 -6.95 -18.56
N SER A 45 -23.22 -6.92 -17.24
CA SER A 45 -22.30 -6.38 -16.24
C SER A 45 -20.84 -6.78 -16.48
N SER A 46 -19.96 -5.78 -16.57
CA SER A 46 -18.52 -5.91 -16.35
C SER A 46 -18.03 -4.64 -15.66
N ALA A 47 -17.33 -4.80 -14.54
CA ALA A 47 -16.91 -3.71 -13.68
C ALA A 47 -15.70 -2.96 -14.30
N LYS A 48 -15.99 -1.93 -15.11
CA LYS A 48 -14.95 -1.09 -15.72
C LYS A 48 -14.30 -0.22 -14.65
N PHE A 49 -12.99 -0.42 -14.43
CA PHE A 49 -12.15 0.65 -13.91
C PHE A 49 -12.11 1.74 -14.98
N ARG A 50 -12.83 2.84 -14.73
CA ARG A 50 -12.87 4.00 -15.62
C ARG A 50 -12.84 5.22 -14.74
N VAL A 51 -11.93 6.16 -15.02
CA VAL A 51 -11.97 7.49 -14.43
C VAL A 51 -13.25 8.16 -14.90
N MET A 52 -14.32 8.02 -14.11
CA MET A 52 -15.63 8.59 -14.40
C MET A 52 -15.63 10.07 -14.03
N ALA A 53 -14.89 10.87 -14.81
CA ALA A 53 -15.32 12.22 -15.08
C ALA A 53 -16.75 12.11 -15.64
N ILE A 54 -17.74 12.48 -14.82
CA ILE A 54 -19.15 12.38 -15.21
C ILE A 54 -19.34 13.20 -16.48
N LYS A 55 -20.03 12.63 -17.47
CA LYS A 55 -20.26 13.28 -18.77
C LYS A 55 -21.32 14.37 -18.66
N SER A 56 -20.98 15.41 -17.91
CA SER A 56 -21.52 16.76 -18.03
C SER A 56 -20.75 17.46 -19.13
N ASP A 57 -21.42 17.91 -20.17
CA ASP A 57 -20.79 18.57 -21.33
C ASP A 57 -20.21 19.97 -20.97
N ASN A 58 -20.28 20.37 -19.69
CA ASN A 58 -19.67 21.58 -19.14
C ASN A 58 -18.64 21.32 -18.01
N SER A 59 -18.13 20.10 -17.83
CA SER A 59 -17.02 19.86 -16.89
C SER A 59 -15.67 20.35 -17.45
N THR A 60 -14.81 20.91 -16.60
CA THR A 60 -13.48 21.39 -17.00
C THR A 60 -12.59 20.25 -17.51
N ILE A 61 -12.73 19.05 -16.94
CA ILE A 61 -11.98 17.85 -17.33
C ILE A 61 -12.32 17.46 -18.77
N ASN A 62 -13.61 17.46 -19.14
CA ASN A 62 -14.06 17.09 -20.49
C ASN A 62 -13.55 18.09 -21.54
N ARG A 63 -13.35 19.37 -21.18
CA ARG A 63 -12.73 20.38 -22.06
C ARG A 63 -11.23 20.16 -22.24
N LEU A 64 -10.51 19.73 -21.19
CA LEU A 64 -9.10 19.37 -21.30
C LEU A 64 -8.90 18.11 -22.17
N GLU A 65 -9.73 17.07 -21.98
CA GLU A 65 -9.71 15.86 -22.81
C GLU A 65 -9.99 16.19 -24.30
N GLN A 66 -10.92 17.11 -24.58
CA GLN A 66 -11.20 17.60 -25.94
C GLN A 66 -10.01 18.36 -26.57
N LEU A 67 -9.26 19.14 -25.78
CA LEU A 67 -8.09 19.88 -26.26
C LEU A 67 -6.86 18.97 -26.47
N LEU A 68 -6.70 17.94 -25.64
CA LEU A 68 -5.63 16.94 -25.78
C LEU A 68 -5.84 16.05 -27.01
N ASN A 69 -7.10 15.73 -27.33
CA ASN A 69 -7.48 14.92 -28.50
C ASN A 69 -7.92 15.78 -29.71
N LEU A 70 -7.48 17.04 -29.78
CA LEU A 70 -7.87 17.95 -30.88
C LEU A 70 -7.12 17.59 -32.16
N ASP A 71 -7.84 17.10 -33.17
CA ASP A 71 -7.29 16.97 -34.53
C ASP A 71 -7.04 18.36 -35.14
N VAL A 72 -5.76 18.68 -35.31
CA VAL A 72 -5.29 19.93 -35.91
C VAL A 72 -5.13 19.84 -37.43
N SER A 73 -5.21 18.65 -38.04
CA SER A 73 -4.98 18.45 -39.47
C SER A 73 -5.96 19.18 -40.40
N PRO A 74 -7.23 19.48 -40.04
CA PRO A 74 -8.11 20.33 -40.85
C PRO A 74 -7.72 21.81 -40.86
N TYR A 75 -6.77 22.21 -40.02
CA TYR A 75 -6.39 23.62 -39.80
C TYR A 75 -4.93 23.93 -40.17
N THR A 76 -4.04 22.93 -40.21
CA THR A 76 -2.64 23.12 -40.60
C THR A 76 -1.93 21.81 -40.93
N ASP A 77 -1.01 21.85 -41.91
CA ASP A 77 -0.09 20.75 -42.23
C ASP A 77 1.04 20.56 -41.20
N LYS A 78 1.14 21.47 -40.21
CA LYS A 78 2.16 21.41 -39.14
C LYS A 78 1.93 20.21 -38.24
N ILE A 79 2.99 19.46 -37.99
CA ILE A 79 2.98 18.33 -37.05
C ILE A 79 3.80 18.64 -35.80
N ILE A 80 3.56 17.88 -34.73
CA ILE A 80 4.39 17.86 -33.53
C ILE A 80 5.34 16.66 -33.62
N ALA A 81 6.63 16.92 -33.42
CA ALA A 81 7.67 15.91 -33.31
C ALA A 81 8.27 15.92 -31.91
N GLU A 82 8.10 14.81 -31.19
CA GLU A 82 8.63 14.57 -29.84
C GLU A 82 10.02 13.94 -29.95
N TYR A 83 11.07 14.71 -29.69
CA TYR A 83 12.46 14.25 -29.73
C TYR A 83 12.77 13.56 -28.40
N ILE A 84 13.21 12.30 -28.45
CA ILE A 84 13.45 11.40 -27.31
C ILE A 84 14.93 11.01 -27.28
N TRP A 85 15.55 11.06 -26.10
CA TRP A 85 16.96 10.67 -25.91
C TRP A 85 17.20 10.04 -24.52
N ILE A 86 18.35 9.39 -24.38
CA ILE A 86 18.81 8.80 -23.12
C ILE A 86 19.56 9.86 -22.31
N GLY A 87 19.20 10.01 -21.03
CA GLY A 87 19.81 10.96 -20.10
C GLY A 87 21.13 10.49 -19.49
N GLY A 88 21.67 11.28 -18.55
CA GLY A 88 22.99 11.06 -17.97
C GLY A 88 23.14 9.79 -17.13
N THR A 89 22.04 9.15 -16.70
CA THR A 89 22.11 7.86 -15.99
C THR A 89 22.29 6.67 -16.92
N GLY A 90 22.10 6.84 -18.24
CA GLY A 90 22.05 5.74 -19.20
C GLY A 90 20.76 4.89 -19.16
N ILE A 91 19.87 5.12 -18.18
CA ILE A 91 18.59 4.41 -18.02
C ILE A 91 17.41 5.38 -18.13
N ASP A 92 17.55 6.62 -17.66
CA ASP A 92 16.51 7.65 -17.71
C ASP A 92 16.26 8.14 -19.14
N VAL A 93 14.99 8.16 -19.56
CA VAL A 93 14.58 8.69 -20.86
C VAL A 93 14.07 10.12 -20.70
N ARG A 94 14.47 11.01 -21.61
CA ARG A 94 14.04 12.40 -21.68
C ARG A 94 13.36 12.66 -23.02
N SER A 95 12.45 13.62 -23.08
CA SER A 95 11.90 14.09 -24.35
C SER A 95 11.53 15.58 -24.35
N LYS A 96 11.39 16.17 -25.54
CA LYS A 96 10.69 17.44 -25.75
C LYS A 96 10.12 17.57 -27.16
N SER A 97 9.01 18.29 -27.28
CA SER A 97 8.30 18.52 -28.55
C SER A 97 8.72 19.78 -29.29
N ARG A 98 8.81 19.71 -30.63
CA ARG A 98 8.84 20.87 -31.54
C ARG A 98 7.79 20.75 -32.65
N THR A 99 7.34 21.89 -33.16
CA THR A 99 6.55 21.94 -34.39
C THR A 99 7.45 21.77 -35.62
N ILE A 100 7.04 20.91 -36.56
CA ILE A 100 7.65 20.73 -37.89
C ILE A 100 6.65 21.24 -38.93
N PRO A 101 7.08 21.95 -40.00
CA PRO A 101 6.16 22.65 -40.91
C PRO A 101 5.30 21.75 -41.82
N ARG A 102 5.62 20.45 -41.92
CA ARG A 102 4.92 19.44 -42.73
C ARG A 102 5.13 18.04 -42.14
N PRO A 103 4.37 17.02 -42.56
CA PRO A 103 4.74 15.62 -42.35
C PRO A 103 6.12 15.28 -42.95
N VAL A 104 6.76 14.27 -42.36
CA VAL A 104 8.12 13.80 -42.67
C VAL A 104 8.12 12.27 -42.66
N GLU A 105 8.84 11.66 -43.60
CA GLU A 105 8.91 10.19 -43.75
C GLU A 105 10.27 9.64 -43.31
N HIS A 106 11.37 10.38 -43.54
CA HIS A 106 12.73 9.91 -43.24
C HIS A 106 13.42 10.73 -42.13
N PRO A 107 14.11 10.10 -41.16
CA PRO A 107 14.78 10.80 -40.05
C PRO A 107 15.75 11.91 -40.48
N SER A 108 16.42 11.77 -41.64
CA SER A 108 17.34 12.79 -42.15
C SER A 108 16.68 14.08 -42.64
N GLU A 109 15.35 14.11 -42.83
CA GLU A 109 14.61 15.34 -43.12
C GLU A 109 14.36 16.18 -41.86
N LEU A 110 14.44 15.56 -40.68
CA LEU A 110 14.21 16.25 -39.41
C LEU A 110 15.43 17.11 -39.06
N PRO A 111 15.23 18.36 -38.62
CA PRO A 111 16.32 19.20 -38.18
C PRO A 111 17.00 18.60 -36.95
N LYS A 112 18.33 18.68 -36.88
CA LYS A 112 19.06 18.55 -35.61
C LYS A 112 18.49 19.55 -34.59
N TRP A 113 18.64 19.22 -33.32
CA TRP A 113 18.25 20.11 -32.22
C TRP A 113 19.32 20.07 -31.12
N ASN A 114 19.11 20.78 -30.02
CA ASN A 114 20.00 20.85 -28.87
C ASN A 114 19.21 20.73 -27.57
N TYR A 115 19.86 20.46 -26.45
CA TYR A 115 19.30 20.57 -25.10
C TYR A 115 20.38 20.97 -24.09
N ASP A 116 19.93 21.42 -22.92
CA ASP A 116 20.78 21.66 -21.76
C ASP A 116 21.20 20.32 -21.13
N GLY A 117 22.45 19.92 -21.40
CA GLY A 117 23.09 18.74 -20.83
C GLY A 117 23.45 18.90 -19.35
N SER A 118 23.52 20.11 -18.80
CA SER A 118 23.76 20.29 -17.36
C SER A 118 22.55 19.85 -16.54
N SER A 119 21.33 20.15 -17.00
CA SER A 119 20.06 19.64 -16.45
C SER A 119 19.80 18.13 -16.67
N THR A 120 20.73 17.42 -17.33
CA THR A 120 20.67 15.94 -17.50
C THR A 120 21.92 15.21 -17.00
N GLY A 121 22.94 15.91 -16.52
CA GLY A 121 24.22 15.30 -16.10
C GLY A 121 25.11 14.84 -17.26
N GLN A 122 24.96 15.44 -18.44
CA GLN A 122 25.68 15.09 -19.68
C GLN A 122 26.66 16.17 -20.17
N ALA A 123 26.63 17.37 -19.58
CA ALA A 123 27.52 18.48 -19.89
C ALA A 123 27.78 19.37 -18.64
N PRO A 124 28.89 20.15 -18.57
CA PRO A 124 29.10 21.16 -17.55
C PRO A 124 28.13 22.35 -17.70
N GLY A 125 28.13 23.31 -16.76
CA GLY A 125 27.21 24.46 -16.82
C GLY A 125 27.65 25.54 -17.81
N GLU A 126 28.97 25.70 -17.95
CA GLU A 126 29.65 26.70 -18.77
C GLU A 126 29.74 26.34 -20.27
N ASP A 127 29.61 25.07 -20.61
CA ASP A 127 29.48 24.55 -21.99
C ASP A 127 28.42 23.44 -21.97
N SER A 128 27.15 23.85 -21.91
CA SER A 128 26.02 22.98 -21.55
C SER A 128 25.23 22.43 -22.74
N GLU A 129 25.52 22.84 -23.98
CA GLU A 129 24.74 22.40 -25.14
C GLU A 129 25.10 20.98 -25.61
N VAL A 130 24.10 20.09 -25.67
CA VAL A 130 24.23 18.75 -26.26
C VAL A 130 23.29 18.64 -27.46
N ILE A 131 23.79 18.12 -28.58
CA ILE A 131 23.12 18.13 -29.88
C ILE A 131 22.40 16.80 -30.15
N LEU A 132 21.12 16.88 -30.49
CA LEU A 132 20.24 15.78 -30.86
C LEU A 132 20.26 15.54 -32.37
N TYR A 133 20.60 14.31 -32.75
CA TYR A 133 20.63 13.81 -34.13
C TYR A 133 19.48 12.81 -34.30
N PRO A 134 18.42 13.11 -35.08
CA PRO A 134 17.32 12.18 -35.35
C PRO A 134 17.80 10.87 -36.00
N GLN A 135 17.29 9.72 -35.51
CA GLN A 135 17.72 8.38 -35.93
C GLN A 135 16.57 7.49 -36.41
N ALA A 136 15.45 7.46 -35.68
CA ALA A 136 14.28 6.66 -36.03
C ALA A 136 12.99 7.45 -35.76
N ILE A 137 11.98 7.25 -36.61
CA ILE A 137 10.64 7.87 -36.50
C ILE A 137 9.60 6.80 -36.20
N PHE A 138 8.72 7.10 -35.25
CA PHE A 138 7.51 6.32 -34.94
C PHE A 138 6.30 7.25 -34.90
N LYS A 139 5.09 6.72 -35.08
CA LYS A 139 3.87 7.53 -34.93
C LYS A 139 3.61 7.81 -33.45
N ASP A 140 3.13 9.00 -33.11
CA ASP A 140 2.81 9.38 -31.74
C ASP A 140 1.44 8.81 -31.32
N PRO A 141 1.38 7.82 -30.39
CA PRO A 141 0.12 7.21 -29.96
C PRO A 141 -0.65 8.06 -28.94
N PHE A 142 -0.04 9.14 -28.42
CA PHE A 142 -0.65 10.06 -27.44
C PHE A 142 -1.31 11.25 -28.12
N ARG A 143 -0.74 11.73 -29.23
CA ARG A 143 -1.26 12.85 -30.03
C ARG A 143 -2.02 12.40 -31.28
N GLY A 144 -1.76 11.19 -31.78
CA GLY A 144 -2.40 10.65 -32.98
C GLY A 144 -2.11 11.47 -34.25
N GLY A 145 -2.87 11.18 -35.30
CA GLY A 145 -2.74 11.86 -36.60
C GLY A 145 -1.34 11.73 -37.20
N ASN A 146 -0.83 12.84 -37.74
CA ASN A 146 0.49 12.92 -38.38
C ASN A 146 1.64 13.27 -37.39
N ASN A 147 1.39 13.24 -36.08
CA ASN A 147 2.41 13.53 -35.07
C ASN A 147 3.35 12.34 -34.87
N ILE A 148 4.61 12.63 -34.50
CA ILE A 148 5.69 11.62 -34.47
C ILE A 148 6.51 11.64 -33.17
N LEU A 149 6.99 10.46 -32.79
CA LEU A 149 8.08 10.26 -31.84
C LEU A 149 9.38 10.09 -32.62
N VAL A 150 10.48 10.64 -32.10
CA VAL A 150 11.78 10.67 -32.78
C VAL A 150 12.87 10.21 -31.81
N ILE A 151 13.41 9.00 -31.99
CA ILE A 151 14.58 8.56 -31.26
C ILE A 151 15.80 9.33 -31.78
N CYS A 152 16.59 9.88 -30.87
CA CYS A 152 17.74 10.71 -31.17
C CYS A 152 19.02 10.19 -30.51
N ASP A 153 20.13 10.32 -31.24
CA ASP A 153 21.48 10.23 -30.69
C ASP A 153 21.92 11.59 -30.12
N SER A 154 22.72 11.56 -29.05
CA SER A 154 23.31 12.75 -28.42
C SER A 154 24.80 12.87 -28.77
N TYR A 155 25.22 14.09 -29.15
CA TYR A 155 26.58 14.46 -29.53
C TYR A 155 26.98 15.79 -28.89
N THR A 156 28.28 16.07 -28.75
CA THR A 156 28.78 17.40 -28.39
C THR A 156 28.56 18.40 -29.54
N PRO A 157 28.69 19.73 -29.31
CA PRO A 157 28.63 20.73 -30.38
C PRO A 157 29.67 20.52 -31.49
N GLN A 158 30.80 19.88 -31.16
CA GLN A 158 31.88 19.53 -32.10
C GLN A 158 31.56 18.28 -32.94
N GLY A 159 30.54 17.51 -32.57
CA GLY A 159 30.09 16.31 -33.30
C GLY A 159 30.56 14.97 -32.71
N GLU A 160 31.17 14.97 -31.52
CA GLU A 160 31.65 13.75 -30.85
C GLU A 160 30.52 13.06 -30.06
N PRO A 161 30.40 11.71 -30.06
CA PRO A 161 29.36 11.01 -29.31
C PRO A 161 29.59 11.14 -27.80
N ILE A 162 28.58 11.57 -27.04
CA ILE A 162 28.70 11.71 -25.58
C ILE A 162 28.83 10.34 -24.89
N PRO A 163 29.37 10.23 -23.66
CA PRO A 163 29.61 8.93 -23.02
C PRO A 163 28.39 8.02 -22.82
N THR A 164 27.16 8.58 -22.78
CA THR A 164 25.89 7.84 -22.72
C THR A 164 25.30 7.48 -24.09
N ASN A 165 25.86 7.96 -25.20
CA ASN A 165 25.52 7.52 -26.55
C ASN A 165 26.16 6.15 -26.84
N LYS A 166 25.50 5.07 -26.42
CA LYS A 166 25.93 3.69 -26.72
C LYS A 166 25.51 3.22 -28.11
N ARG A 167 24.46 3.83 -28.66
CA ARG A 167 23.92 3.56 -29.99
C ARG A 167 24.96 3.78 -31.08
N HIS A 168 25.80 4.82 -30.98
CA HIS A 168 26.89 5.07 -31.93
C HIS A 168 27.80 3.84 -32.10
N LYS A 169 28.36 3.29 -31.01
CA LYS A 169 29.21 2.08 -31.07
C LYS A 169 28.44 0.86 -31.60
N ALA A 170 27.17 0.71 -31.22
CA ALA A 170 26.34 -0.37 -31.76
C ALA A 170 26.15 -0.23 -33.28
N ALA A 171 25.95 0.99 -33.78
CA ALA A 171 25.83 1.28 -35.20
C ALA A 171 27.15 1.01 -35.96
N GLU A 172 28.32 1.25 -35.38
CA GLU A 172 29.62 0.82 -35.95
C GLU A 172 29.67 -0.71 -36.12
N ILE A 173 29.29 -1.46 -35.08
CA ILE A 173 29.27 -2.94 -35.10
C ILE A 173 28.30 -3.45 -36.17
N PHE A 174 27.08 -2.90 -36.25
CA PHE A 174 26.09 -3.27 -37.27
C PHE A 174 26.41 -2.72 -38.68
N SER A 175 27.33 -1.77 -38.81
CA SER A 175 27.88 -1.31 -40.10
C SER A 175 29.01 -2.20 -40.63
N ASN A 176 29.53 -3.13 -39.82
CA ASN A 176 30.59 -4.04 -40.25
C ASN A 176 30.07 -5.03 -41.31
N PRO A 177 30.73 -5.17 -42.48
CA PRO A 177 30.28 -6.09 -43.54
C PRO A 177 30.13 -7.56 -43.11
N LYS A 178 30.95 -8.06 -42.16
CA LYS A 178 30.77 -9.41 -41.58
C LYS A 178 29.42 -9.55 -40.87
N VAL A 179 29.00 -8.52 -40.14
CA VAL A 179 27.75 -8.50 -39.37
C VAL A 179 26.55 -8.29 -40.29
N GLN A 180 26.65 -7.41 -41.28
CA GLN A 180 25.58 -7.18 -42.27
C GLN A 180 25.26 -8.44 -43.09
N ALA A 181 26.27 -9.19 -43.53
CA ALA A 181 26.09 -10.43 -44.28
C ALA A 181 25.32 -11.52 -43.49
N GLU A 182 25.44 -11.52 -42.17
CA GLU A 182 24.81 -12.48 -41.27
C GLU A 182 23.45 -12.04 -40.71
N VAL A 183 22.97 -10.83 -41.05
CA VAL A 183 21.61 -10.32 -40.77
C VAL A 183 21.12 -10.70 -39.34
N PRO A 184 21.75 -10.19 -38.28
CA PRO A 184 21.43 -10.53 -36.90
C PRO A 184 20.02 -10.07 -36.53
N TRP A 185 19.21 -11.01 -36.03
CA TRP A 185 17.85 -10.79 -35.55
C TRP A 185 17.80 -10.90 -34.03
N TYR A 186 17.06 -9.98 -33.40
CA TYR A 186 16.86 -9.93 -31.96
C TYR A 186 15.37 -9.95 -31.61
N GLY A 187 15.00 -10.77 -30.63
CA GLY A 187 13.68 -10.75 -29.98
C GLY A 187 13.87 -10.54 -28.48
N ILE A 188 13.51 -9.36 -27.97
CA ILE A 188 13.83 -8.92 -26.61
C ILE A 188 12.58 -8.97 -25.73
N GLU A 189 12.67 -9.72 -24.63
CA GLU A 189 11.64 -9.98 -23.63
C GLU A 189 11.78 -8.97 -22.48
N GLN A 190 11.11 -7.82 -22.55
CA GLN A 190 11.23 -6.76 -21.53
C GLN A 190 10.27 -7.01 -20.35
N GLU A 191 10.80 -7.54 -19.25
CA GLU A 191 10.09 -7.58 -17.97
C GLU A 191 10.17 -6.21 -17.27
N TYR A 192 9.12 -5.86 -16.52
CA TYR A 192 9.03 -4.63 -15.73
C TYR A 192 8.07 -4.80 -14.55
N THR A 193 8.20 -3.97 -13.51
CA THR A 193 7.31 -3.96 -12.34
C THR A 193 6.62 -2.62 -12.18
N LEU A 194 5.30 -2.65 -11.95
CA LEU A 194 4.49 -1.45 -11.70
C LEU A 194 4.46 -1.12 -10.20
N LEU A 195 4.72 0.13 -9.82
CA LEU A 195 4.81 0.60 -8.43
C LEU A 195 3.78 1.71 -8.12
N GLN A 196 3.25 1.70 -6.91
CA GLN A 196 2.35 2.71 -6.36
C GLN A 196 3.13 4.00 -6.03
N THR A 197 2.90 5.07 -6.79
CA THR A 197 3.65 6.34 -6.79
C THR A 197 3.98 6.91 -5.41
N ASN A 198 3.01 6.94 -4.48
CA ASN A 198 3.18 7.56 -3.16
C ASN A 198 4.03 6.74 -2.16
N VAL A 199 4.20 5.44 -2.39
CA VAL A 199 4.84 4.51 -1.44
C VAL A 199 5.96 3.67 -2.04
N LYS A 200 6.14 3.71 -3.37
CA LYS A 200 7.08 2.87 -4.14
C LYS A 200 6.97 1.37 -3.82
N TRP A 201 5.74 0.90 -3.60
CA TRP A 201 5.38 -0.49 -3.30
C TRP A 201 4.61 -1.08 -4.49
N PRO A 202 4.71 -2.38 -4.82
CA PRO A 202 4.18 -2.88 -6.09
C PRO A 202 2.65 -2.74 -6.24
N LEU A 203 2.19 -2.61 -7.48
CA LEU A 203 0.79 -2.36 -7.79
C LEU A 203 -0.08 -3.57 -7.41
N GLY A 204 -1.16 -3.32 -6.68
CA GLY A 204 -2.05 -4.36 -6.14
C GLY A 204 -1.59 -4.97 -4.80
N TRP A 205 -0.38 -4.67 -4.33
CA TRP A 205 0.09 -5.16 -3.03
C TRP A 205 -0.51 -4.36 -1.87
N PRO A 206 -0.83 -5.01 -0.72
CA PRO A 206 -1.24 -4.28 0.47
C PRO A 206 -0.08 -3.43 1.01
N THR A 207 -0.34 -2.16 1.30
CA THR A 207 0.69 -1.20 1.74
C THR A 207 1.37 -1.66 3.02
N GLY A 208 2.69 -1.92 2.95
CA GLY A 208 3.46 -2.43 4.09
C GLY A 208 3.28 -3.92 4.38
N GLY A 209 2.64 -4.66 3.48
CA GLY A 209 2.49 -6.12 3.53
C GLY A 209 2.72 -6.77 2.17
N TYR A 210 2.46 -8.08 2.10
CA TYR A 210 2.66 -8.91 0.93
C TYR A 210 1.33 -9.53 0.47
N PRO A 211 1.15 -9.82 -0.84
CA PRO A 211 0.06 -10.65 -1.32
C PRO A 211 0.32 -12.14 -1.01
N GLY A 212 -0.49 -13.04 -1.56
CA GLY A 212 -0.23 -14.48 -1.48
C GLY A 212 1.08 -14.88 -2.20
N PRO A 213 1.65 -16.07 -1.89
CA PRO A 213 2.87 -16.55 -2.56
C PRO A 213 2.74 -16.65 -4.08
N GLN A 214 3.89 -16.61 -4.77
CA GLN A 214 3.96 -16.70 -6.22
C GLN A 214 3.35 -18.01 -6.76
N GLY A 215 2.84 -17.98 -8.00
CA GLY A 215 2.15 -19.10 -8.63
C GLY A 215 0.88 -18.71 -9.39
N PRO A 216 -0.13 -18.06 -8.78
CA PRO A 216 -1.39 -17.73 -9.45
C PRO A 216 -1.33 -16.49 -10.36
N TYR A 217 -0.18 -15.81 -10.43
CA TYR A 217 -0.02 -14.51 -11.10
C TYR A 217 0.44 -14.61 -12.55
N TYR A 218 1.35 -15.54 -12.85
CA TYR A 218 1.87 -15.78 -14.20
C TYR A 218 0.74 -16.13 -15.17
N CYS A 219 0.60 -15.35 -16.25
CA CYS A 219 -0.52 -15.40 -17.19
C CYS A 219 -1.92 -15.34 -16.54
N GLY A 220 -2.02 -14.80 -15.33
CA GLY A 220 -3.21 -14.82 -14.50
C GLY A 220 -4.36 -13.92 -15.01
N ALA A 221 -5.59 -14.39 -14.80
CA ALA A 221 -6.81 -13.64 -15.06
C ALA A 221 -7.69 -13.59 -13.80
N GLY A 222 -8.18 -12.39 -13.48
CA GLY A 222 -8.92 -12.08 -12.25
C GLY A 222 -8.36 -10.86 -11.53
N ALA A 223 -9.23 -10.09 -10.86
CA ALA A 223 -8.86 -8.88 -10.12
C ALA A 223 -8.01 -9.18 -8.86
N ASP A 224 -7.96 -10.45 -8.46
CA ASP A 224 -7.14 -11.02 -7.39
C ASP A 224 -5.73 -11.44 -7.84
N LYS A 225 -5.45 -11.38 -9.16
CA LYS A 225 -4.21 -11.91 -9.78
C LYS A 225 -3.52 -10.94 -10.74
N SER A 226 -4.29 -10.17 -11.52
CA SER A 226 -3.80 -9.44 -12.70
C SER A 226 -3.83 -7.93 -12.46
N PHE A 227 -2.85 -7.43 -11.71
CA PHE A 227 -2.77 -6.02 -11.30
C PHE A 227 -2.11 -5.15 -12.37
N GLY A 228 -2.80 -4.12 -12.87
CA GLY A 228 -2.25 -3.20 -13.87
C GLY A 228 -2.45 -3.61 -15.33
N ARG A 229 -3.32 -4.58 -15.64
CA ARG A 229 -3.58 -5.04 -17.01
C ARG A 229 -3.90 -3.91 -17.98
N ASP A 230 -4.67 -2.90 -17.55
CA ASP A 230 -5.04 -1.75 -18.39
C ASP A 230 -3.81 -0.99 -18.95
N ILE A 231 -2.66 -1.01 -18.24
CA ILE A 231 -1.40 -0.41 -18.69
C ILE A 231 -0.74 -1.29 -19.77
N SER A 232 -0.64 -2.62 -19.56
CA SER A 232 -0.14 -3.57 -20.57
C SER A 232 -1.00 -3.55 -21.85
N ASP A 233 -2.32 -3.63 -21.70
CA ASP A 233 -3.28 -3.60 -22.80
C ASP A 233 -3.27 -2.28 -23.59
N ALA A 234 -2.98 -1.14 -22.93
CA ALA A 234 -2.83 0.15 -23.58
C ALA A 234 -1.47 0.30 -24.27
N HIS A 235 -0.39 -0.09 -23.58
CA HIS A 235 0.98 -0.09 -24.11
C HIS A 235 1.11 -0.93 -25.37
N TYR A 236 0.50 -2.12 -25.38
CA TYR A 236 0.48 -3.00 -26.54
C TYR A 236 -0.13 -2.32 -27.77
N LYS A 237 -1.27 -1.64 -27.60
CA LYS A 237 -1.98 -0.93 -28.67
C LYS A 237 -1.24 0.34 -29.09
N ALA A 238 -0.59 1.03 -28.16
CA ALA A 238 0.25 2.19 -28.44
C ALA A 238 1.51 1.82 -29.26
N CYS A 239 2.18 0.71 -28.92
CA CYS A 239 3.31 0.18 -29.69
C CYS A 239 2.88 -0.24 -31.11
N LEU A 240 1.76 -0.97 -31.25
CA LEU A 240 1.19 -1.31 -32.57
C LEU A 240 0.86 -0.06 -33.41
N TYR A 241 0.28 0.98 -32.81
CA TYR A 241 -0.02 2.24 -33.51
C TYR A 241 1.27 2.96 -33.93
N ALA A 242 2.27 3.00 -33.04
CA ALA A 242 3.54 3.67 -33.26
C ALA A 242 4.35 3.05 -34.42
N GLY A 243 4.13 1.76 -34.72
CA GLY A 243 4.89 0.99 -35.71
C GLY A 243 6.03 0.16 -35.09
N ILE A 244 6.03 -0.03 -33.76
CA ILE A 244 7.00 -0.87 -33.08
C ILE A 244 6.64 -2.35 -33.33
N ASN A 245 7.64 -3.17 -33.63
CA ASN A 245 7.53 -4.61 -33.82
C ASN A 245 7.26 -5.38 -32.50
N ILE A 246 6.21 -5.02 -31.77
CA ILE A 246 5.76 -5.74 -30.57
C ILE A 246 5.10 -7.07 -30.97
N SER A 247 5.52 -8.17 -30.35
CA SER A 247 5.11 -9.53 -30.70
C SER A 247 4.32 -10.27 -29.62
N GLY A 248 4.30 -9.78 -28.38
CA GLY A 248 3.47 -10.34 -27.31
C GLY A 248 3.57 -9.59 -25.98
N THR A 249 2.78 -10.03 -24.99
CA THR A 249 2.81 -9.55 -23.60
C THR A 249 2.20 -10.59 -22.64
N ASN A 250 2.73 -10.69 -21.42
CA ASN A 250 2.25 -11.56 -20.34
C ASN A 250 2.25 -10.82 -19.00
N GLY A 251 1.37 -11.24 -18.09
CA GLY A 251 1.50 -10.93 -16.67
C GLY A 251 2.48 -11.92 -16.04
N GLU A 252 3.42 -11.45 -15.24
CA GLU A 252 4.57 -12.25 -14.81
C GLU A 252 4.38 -12.99 -13.47
N VAL A 253 5.39 -13.76 -13.07
CA VAL A 253 5.37 -14.59 -11.85
C VAL A 253 5.19 -13.77 -10.57
N MET A 254 5.79 -12.57 -10.48
CA MET A 254 5.57 -11.65 -9.36
C MET A 254 4.28 -10.82 -9.60
N PRO A 255 3.38 -10.71 -8.60
CA PRO A 255 2.16 -9.91 -8.74
C PRO A 255 2.49 -8.43 -9.01
N GLY A 256 1.98 -7.87 -10.12
CA GLY A 256 2.29 -6.50 -10.55
C GLY A 256 3.54 -6.37 -11.43
N GLN A 257 4.25 -7.48 -11.69
CA GLN A 257 5.24 -7.62 -12.76
C GLN A 257 4.53 -8.00 -14.07
N TRP A 258 5.05 -7.52 -15.18
CA TRP A 258 4.58 -7.77 -16.54
C TRP A 258 5.75 -7.89 -17.50
N GLU A 259 5.51 -8.43 -18.68
CA GLU A 259 6.48 -8.52 -19.76
C GLU A 259 5.85 -8.07 -21.08
N TYR A 260 6.65 -7.49 -21.98
CA TYR A 260 6.30 -7.35 -23.39
C TYR A 260 7.48 -7.76 -24.28
N GLN A 261 7.19 -8.37 -25.42
CA GLN A 261 8.21 -8.85 -26.37
C GLN A 261 8.31 -7.94 -27.59
N VAL A 262 9.52 -7.59 -28.00
CA VAL A 262 9.81 -6.78 -29.20
C VAL A 262 10.73 -7.55 -30.14
N GLY A 263 10.32 -7.66 -31.40
CA GLY A 263 11.05 -8.32 -32.48
C GLY A 263 10.33 -9.55 -33.03
N PRO A 264 10.92 -10.24 -34.04
CA PRO A 264 12.30 -10.06 -34.51
C PRO A 264 12.55 -8.71 -35.21
N SER A 265 13.54 -7.98 -34.73
CA SER A 265 14.06 -6.72 -35.30
C SER A 265 15.54 -6.88 -35.69
N VAL A 266 16.01 -6.14 -36.70
CA VAL A 266 17.33 -6.37 -37.31
C VAL A 266 18.39 -5.38 -36.82
N GLY A 267 19.48 -5.87 -36.25
CA GLY A 267 20.62 -5.03 -35.85
C GLY A 267 20.24 -3.87 -34.93
N ILE A 268 20.54 -2.64 -35.36
CA ILE A 268 20.34 -1.40 -34.59
C ILE A 268 18.85 -1.12 -34.28
N GLU A 269 17.93 -1.56 -35.15
CA GLU A 269 16.48 -1.39 -35.04
C GLU A 269 15.95 -1.95 -33.71
N ALA A 270 16.52 -3.07 -33.23
CA ALA A 270 16.11 -3.69 -31.98
C ALA A 270 16.34 -2.78 -30.76
N GLY A 271 17.38 -1.94 -30.80
CA GLY A 271 17.63 -0.92 -29.78
C GLY A 271 16.69 0.27 -29.90
N ASP A 272 16.49 0.79 -31.12
CA ASP A 272 15.57 1.89 -31.40
C ASP A 272 14.14 1.54 -30.96
N HIS A 273 13.69 0.31 -31.24
CA HIS A 273 12.37 -0.21 -30.88
C HIS A 273 12.20 -0.38 -29.37
N ILE A 274 13.18 -0.95 -28.65
CA ILE A 274 13.11 -1.11 -27.19
C ILE A 274 13.12 0.25 -26.47
N TRP A 275 13.95 1.20 -26.89
CA TRP A 275 13.96 2.52 -26.27
C TRP A 275 12.66 3.31 -26.54
N CYS A 276 12.07 3.19 -27.74
CA CYS A 276 10.77 3.79 -28.02
C CYS A 276 9.63 3.11 -27.23
N SER A 277 9.64 1.78 -27.09
CA SER A 277 8.61 1.08 -26.31
C SER A 277 8.73 1.34 -24.80
N ARG A 278 9.94 1.51 -24.27
CA ARG A 278 10.19 1.98 -22.89
C ARG A 278 9.62 3.37 -22.66
N TYR A 279 9.88 4.32 -23.58
CA TYR A 279 9.29 5.65 -23.52
C TYR A 279 7.75 5.60 -23.51
N ILE A 280 7.15 4.85 -24.44
CA ILE A 280 5.69 4.71 -24.51
C ILE A 280 5.13 4.09 -23.21
N LEU A 281 5.83 3.15 -22.58
CA LEU A 281 5.42 2.57 -21.30
C LEU A 281 5.45 3.61 -20.17
N GLU A 282 6.56 4.34 -20.01
CA GLU A 282 6.71 5.39 -18.97
C GLU A 282 5.65 6.50 -19.13
N ARG A 283 5.37 6.91 -20.38
CA ARG A 283 4.32 7.88 -20.71
C ARG A 283 2.91 7.38 -20.36
N ILE A 284 2.65 6.07 -20.45
CA ILE A 284 1.37 5.47 -20.06
C ILE A 284 1.28 5.30 -18.54
N THR A 285 2.37 4.93 -17.85
CA THR A 285 2.40 4.86 -16.39
C THR A 285 2.21 6.23 -15.74
N GLU A 286 2.79 7.30 -16.33
CA GLU A 286 2.50 8.69 -15.95
C GLU A 286 0.99 9.00 -16.02
N GLN A 287 0.35 8.72 -17.16
CA GLN A 287 -1.09 8.94 -17.34
C GLN A 287 -1.95 8.09 -16.38
N ALA A 288 -1.48 6.91 -15.99
CA ALA A 288 -2.14 6.05 -15.01
C ALA A 288 -1.87 6.46 -13.54
N GLY A 289 -0.96 7.40 -13.28
CA GLY A 289 -0.52 7.77 -11.93
C GLY A 289 0.28 6.67 -11.22
N VAL A 290 0.98 5.83 -11.99
CA VAL A 290 1.80 4.67 -11.55
C VAL A 290 3.27 4.93 -11.89
N VAL A 291 4.19 4.39 -11.10
CA VAL A 291 5.64 4.45 -11.36
C VAL A 291 6.09 3.17 -12.05
N LEU A 292 6.81 3.28 -13.16
CA LEU A 292 7.51 2.16 -13.78
C LEU A 292 8.78 1.81 -12.97
N SER A 293 9.12 0.52 -12.91
CA SER A 293 10.44 0.07 -12.44
C SER A 293 11.01 -0.97 -13.40
N LEU A 294 12.24 -0.70 -13.83
CA LEU A 294 13.11 -1.64 -14.56
C LEU A 294 14.22 -2.21 -13.65
N ASP A 295 14.13 -2.07 -12.32
CA ASP A 295 15.14 -2.65 -11.41
C ASP A 295 15.12 -4.19 -11.48
N PRO A 296 16.27 -4.87 -11.63
CA PRO A 296 16.32 -6.33 -11.77
C PRO A 296 15.88 -7.12 -10.54
N LYS A 297 15.78 -6.51 -9.35
CA LYS A 297 15.25 -7.15 -8.14
C LYS A 297 14.50 -6.10 -7.30
N PRO A 298 13.26 -5.72 -7.72
CA PRO A 298 12.55 -4.59 -7.15
C PRO A 298 12.02 -4.86 -5.73
N ILE A 299 11.89 -6.14 -5.35
CA ILE A 299 11.58 -6.61 -4.00
C ILE A 299 12.55 -7.74 -3.63
N GLU A 300 13.12 -7.69 -2.42
CA GLU A 300 14.02 -8.71 -1.90
C GLU A 300 13.28 -9.99 -1.46
N GLY A 301 14.02 -11.09 -1.32
CA GLY A 301 13.48 -12.38 -0.88
C GLY A 301 12.85 -13.20 -2.01
N ASP A 302 11.80 -13.96 -1.67
CA ASP A 302 11.21 -15.07 -2.44
C ASP A 302 10.26 -14.62 -3.58
N TRP A 303 10.53 -13.45 -4.15
CA TRP A 303 9.83 -12.87 -5.30
C TRP A 303 10.73 -12.94 -6.53
N ASN A 304 10.17 -13.07 -7.73
CA ASN A 304 10.98 -13.03 -8.95
C ASN A 304 11.65 -11.66 -9.13
N GLY A 305 12.79 -11.66 -9.80
CA GLY A 305 13.42 -10.43 -10.31
C GLY A 305 12.97 -10.17 -11.75
N ALA A 306 13.40 -9.05 -12.32
CA ALA A 306 13.04 -8.62 -13.67
C ALA A 306 14.21 -8.81 -14.67
N GLY A 307 13.97 -9.62 -15.70
CA GLY A 307 14.90 -9.88 -16.80
C GLY A 307 14.73 -8.98 -18.02
N CYS A 308 15.67 -9.12 -18.96
CA CYS A 308 15.48 -8.67 -20.34
C CYS A 308 16.03 -9.71 -21.32
N HIS A 309 15.40 -10.90 -21.37
CA HIS A 309 15.97 -12.02 -22.13
C HIS A 309 16.09 -11.65 -23.61
N THR A 310 17.24 -11.95 -24.21
CA THR A 310 17.53 -11.57 -25.59
C THR A 310 17.64 -12.83 -26.45
N ASN A 311 16.57 -13.10 -27.20
CA ASN A 311 16.57 -14.10 -28.26
C ASN A 311 17.42 -13.59 -29.43
N TYR A 312 18.34 -14.41 -29.93
CA TYR A 312 19.32 -14.03 -30.93
C TYR A 312 19.49 -15.11 -32.00
N SER A 313 19.54 -14.70 -33.26
CA SER A 313 19.95 -15.56 -34.37
C SER A 313 20.64 -14.78 -35.49
N THR A 314 21.57 -15.42 -36.17
CA THR A 314 22.13 -14.99 -37.45
C THR A 314 21.44 -15.72 -38.60
N LYS A 315 21.71 -15.32 -39.85
CA LYS A 315 21.26 -16.01 -41.06
C LYS A 315 21.70 -17.47 -41.03
N SER A 316 22.98 -17.73 -40.77
CA SER A 316 23.53 -19.09 -40.70
C SER A 316 22.96 -19.93 -39.56
N MET A 317 22.47 -19.34 -38.46
CA MET A 317 21.74 -20.07 -37.41
C MET A 317 20.31 -20.49 -37.83
N ARG A 318 19.69 -19.77 -38.76
CA ARG A 318 18.33 -20.01 -39.27
C ARG A 318 18.30 -20.96 -40.48
N GLU A 319 19.43 -21.16 -41.16
CA GLU A 319 19.61 -22.08 -42.29
C GLU A 319 19.90 -23.53 -41.84
N ASP A 320 19.83 -24.50 -42.75
CA ASP A 320 19.95 -25.93 -42.41
C ASP A 320 21.35 -26.28 -41.85
N GLY A 321 21.38 -26.93 -40.68
CA GLY A 321 22.60 -27.18 -39.91
C GLY A 321 22.96 -26.06 -38.91
N GLY A 322 22.19 -24.97 -38.87
CA GLY A 322 22.42 -23.80 -38.02
C GLY A 322 22.53 -24.07 -36.51
N PHE A 323 22.08 -25.23 -36.01
CA PHE A 323 22.28 -25.62 -34.60
C PHE A 323 23.75 -25.81 -34.21
N GLU A 324 24.65 -26.17 -35.15
CA GLU A 324 26.09 -26.17 -34.85
C GLU A 324 26.65 -24.73 -34.73
N VAL A 325 26.14 -23.80 -35.53
CA VAL A 325 26.46 -22.36 -35.44
C VAL A 325 25.98 -21.79 -34.10
N ILE A 326 24.79 -22.18 -33.64
CA ILE A 326 24.26 -21.84 -32.32
C ILE A 326 25.20 -22.36 -31.20
N LYS A 327 25.67 -23.61 -31.28
CA LYS A 327 26.64 -24.14 -30.30
C LYS A 327 27.96 -23.37 -30.30
N LYS A 328 28.48 -22.96 -31.47
CA LYS A 328 29.69 -22.13 -31.55
C LYS A 328 29.48 -20.74 -30.95
N ALA A 329 28.34 -20.11 -31.19
CA ALA A 329 27.99 -18.84 -30.53
C ALA A 329 27.91 -18.99 -29.00
N ILE A 330 27.30 -20.06 -28.50
CA ILE A 330 27.25 -20.38 -27.06
C ILE A 330 28.66 -20.61 -26.48
N LEU A 331 29.57 -21.23 -27.23
CA LEU A 331 30.98 -21.40 -26.84
C LEU A 331 31.68 -20.03 -26.68
N ASN A 332 31.56 -19.13 -27.65
CA ASN A 332 32.11 -17.77 -27.56
C ASN A 332 31.51 -16.98 -26.38
N LEU A 333 30.19 -17.03 -26.19
CA LEU A 333 29.50 -16.37 -25.07
C LEU A 333 29.91 -16.93 -23.69
N SER A 334 30.38 -18.18 -23.63
CA SER A 334 30.95 -18.78 -22.42
C SER A 334 32.34 -18.25 -22.09
N LEU A 335 33.15 -17.94 -23.11
CA LEU A 335 34.50 -17.39 -22.96
C LEU A 335 34.47 -15.92 -22.54
N ARG A 336 33.53 -15.13 -23.10
CA ARG A 336 33.31 -13.72 -22.73
C ARG A 336 32.19 -13.52 -21.71
N HIS A 337 31.98 -14.50 -20.82
CA HIS A 337 30.88 -14.45 -19.84
C HIS A 337 30.94 -13.20 -18.96
N VAL A 338 32.13 -12.87 -18.43
CA VAL A 338 32.36 -11.73 -17.52
C VAL A 338 32.18 -10.39 -18.25
N ASP A 339 32.75 -10.23 -19.45
CA ASP A 339 32.61 -9.04 -20.30
C ASP A 339 31.13 -8.69 -20.56
N HIS A 340 30.31 -9.72 -20.80
CA HIS A 340 28.88 -9.54 -20.99
C HIS A 340 28.19 -9.17 -19.67
N ILE A 341 28.48 -9.90 -18.58
CA ILE A 341 27.86 -9.64 -17.26
C ILE A 341 28.11 -8.21 -16.77
N SER A 342 29.31 -7.65 -16.94
CA SER A 342 29.61 -6.26 -16.54
C SER A 342 28.86 -5.20 -17.34
N ALA A 343 28.28 -5.56 -18.48
CA ALA A 343 27.52 -4.69 -19.38
C ALA A 343 26.00 -4.99 -19.40
N TYR A 344 25.55 -6.00 -18.64
CA TYR A 344 24.18 -6.57 -18.72
C TYR A 344 23.19 -5.96 -17.71
N GLY A 345 23.43 -4.71 -17.29
CA GLY A 345 22.60 -3.92 -16.38
C GLY A 345 23.08 -3.97 -14.93
N GLU A 346 23.04 -2.82 -14.24
CA GLU A 346 23.45 -2.69 -12.84
C GLU A 346 22.42 -3.33 -11.89
N GLY A 347 22.88 -3.92 -10.78
CA GLY A 347 22.01 -4.56 -9.80
C GLY A 347 21.64 -6.02 -10.12
N ASN A 348 22.10 -6.55 -11.25
CA ASN A 348 21.79 -7.88 -11.75
C ASN A 348 22.31 -9.01 -10.83
N GLU A 349 23.27 -8.72 -9.94
CA GLU A 349 23.75 -9.62 -8.88
C GLU A 349 22.66 -9.97 -7.85
N ARG A 350 21.68 -9.09 -7.63
CA ARG A 350 20.51 -9.37 -6.78
C ARG A 350 19.50 -10.32 -7.44
N ARG A 351 19.62 -10.51 -8.76
CA ARG A 351 18.71 -11.32 -9.60
C ARG A 351 19.31 -12.69 -9.92
N LEU A 352 20.49 -12.69 -10.56
CA LEU A 352 21.20 -13.88 -11.05
C LEU A 352 21.83 -14.69 -9.89
N THR A 353 20.96 -15.36 -9.14
CA THR A 353 21.27 -16.01 -7.86
C THR A 353 21.24 -17.54 -7.93
N GLY A 354 20.97 -18.12 -9.11
CA GLY A 354 20.70 -19.56 -9.26
C GLY A 354 19.31 -19.99 -8.78
N LYS A 355 18.44 -19.03 -8.44
CA LYS A 355 17.05 -19.21 -8.01
C LYS A 355 16.11 -18.45 -8.94
N HIS A 356 14.79 -18.59 -8.75
CA HIS A 356 13.77 -17.83 -9.50
C HIS A 356 13.99 -17.87 -11.03
N GLU A 357 14.23 -19.08 -11.55
CA GLU A 357 14.48 -19.33 -12.98
C GLU A 357 15.72 -18.63 -13.57
N THR A 358 16.71 -18.25 -12.74
CA THR A 358 18.00 -17.70 -13.17
C THR A 358 19.16 -18.67 -12.92
N ALA A 359 20.27 -18.48 -13.64
CA ALA A 359 21.58 -19.03 -13.28
C ALA A 359 22.27 -18.13 -12.22
N SER A 360 23.35 -18.61 -11.59
CA SER A 360 24.24 -17.76 -10.76
C SER A 360 25.11 -16.88 -11.67
N ILE A 361 25.27 -15.61 -11.28
CA ILE A 361 26.03 -14.58 -12.01
C ILE A 361 27.49 -14.97 -12.32
N ASP A 362 28.10 -15.80 -11.48
CA ASP A 362 29.49 -16.27 -11.63
C ASP A 362 29.63 -17.45 -12.59
N THR A 363 28.51 -18.04 -13.05
CA THR A 363 28.50 -19.37 -13.68
C THR A 363 27.83 -19.39 -15.05
N PHE A 364 28.64 -19.58 -16.09
CA PHE A 364 28.10 -19.89 -17.41
C PHE A 364 27.57 -21.33 -17.47
N SER A 365 26.34 -21.45 -17.99
CA SER A 365 25.62 -22.70 -18.24
C SER A 365 24.68 -22.54 -19.44
N TRP A 366 24.42 -23.63 -20.15
CA TRP A 366 23.40 -23.65 -21.20
C TRP A 366 22.67 -24.99 -21.25
N GLY A 367 21.46 -25.00 -21.81
CA GLY A 367 20.69 -26.23 -22.01
C GLY A 367 19.45 -26.04 -22.87
N VAL A 368 18.94 -27.14 -23.43
CA VAL A 368 17.71 -27.13 -24.21
C VAL A 368 16.49 -27.16 -23.28
N ALA A 369 15.64 -26.14 -23.40
CA ALA A 369 14.49 -25.86 -22.54
C ALA A 369 14.76 -25.79 -21.02
N ASN A 370 16.02 -25.67 -20.59
CA ASN A 370 16.34 -25.40 -19.20
C ASN A 370 16.27 -23.88 -18.93
N ARG A 371 15.30 -23.44 -18.14
CA ARG A 371 15.18 -22.02 -17.74
C ARG A 371 16.26 -21.59 -16.74
N GLY A 372 16.75 -22.50 -15.89
CA GLY A 372 17.81 -22.24 -14.89
C GLY A 372 19.23 -22.14 -15.46
N CYS A 373 19.38 -21.91 -16.77
CA CYS A 373 20.66 -21.75 -17.44
C CYS A 373 20.88 -20.30 -17.90
N SER A 374 22.15 -19.94 -18.10
CA SER A 374 22.55 -18.62 -18.60
C SER A 374 22.09 -18.41 -20.04
N ILE A 375 22.24 -19.42 -20.89
CA ILE A 375 21.67 -19.46 -22.25
C ILE A 375 20.68 -20.63 -22.36
N ARG A 376 19.49 -20.39 -22.90
CA ARG A 376 18.50 -21.42 -23.23
C ARG A 376 18.43 -21.61 -24.75
N VAL A 377 18.11 -22.83 -25.18
CA VAL A 377 17.75 -23.16 -26.57
C VAL A 377 16.35 -23.77 -26.57
N GLY A 378 15.49 -23.37 -27.52
CA GLY A 378 14.14 -23.92 -27.66
C GLY A 378 14.14 -25.40 -28.09
N ARG A 379 13.13 -26.18 -27.68
CA ARG A 379 12.97 -27.57 -28.15
C ARG A 379 12.77 -27.64 -29.66
N ASP A 380 12.07 -26.67 -30.25
CA ASP A 380 11.89 -26.62 -31.70
C ASP A 380 13.20 -26.25 -32.43
N THR A 381 14.05 -25.39 -31.85
CA THR A 381 15.41 -25.14 -32.38
C THR A 381 16.26 -26.42 -32.40
N GLU A 382 16.26 -27.18 -31.30
CA GLU A 382 16.97 -28.47 -31.21
C GLU A 382 16.41 -29.49 -32.23
N LYS A 383 15.09 -29.65 -32.25
CA LYS A 383 14.37 -30.62 -33.10
C LYS A 383 14.52 -30.32 -34.59
N ASN A 384 14.51 -29.05 -34.98
CA ASN A 384 14.61 -28.62 -36.38
C ASN A 384 16.06 -28.45 -36.85
N GLY A 385 17.05 -28.57 -35.96
CA GLY A 385 18.47 -28.40 -36.29
C GLY A 385 18.88 -26.98 -36.69
N LYS A 386 18.01 -25.97 -36.46
CA LYS A 386 18.19 -24.56 -36.80
C LYS A 386 17.19 -23.68 -36.05
N GLY A 387 17.49 -22.39 -35.87
CA GLY A 387 16.63 -21.45 -35.16
C GLY A 387 17.39 -20.33 -34.45
N TYR A 388 17.17 -20.20 -33.14
CA TYR A 388 17.74 -19.15 -32.29
C TYR A 388 18.14 -19.64 -30.89
N LEU A 389 18.99 -18.87 -30.21
CA LEU A 389 19.31 -19.01 -28.77
C LEU A 389 18.68 -17.87 -27.96
N GLU A 390 18.55 -18.06 -26.65
CA GLU A 390 17.96 -17.11 -25.71
C GLU A 390 18.98 -16.81 -24.60
N ASP A 391 19.54 -15.59 -24.58
CA ASP A 391 20.41 -15.16 -23.49
C ASP A 391 19.57 -14.63 -22.32
N ARG A 392 19.58 -15.36 -21.20
CA ARG A 392 18.74 -15.04 -20.02
C ARG A 392 19.42 -14.08 -19.03
N ARG A 393 20.70 -13.77 -19.28
CA ARG A 393 21.55 -12.98 -18.37
C ARG A 393 21.24 -11.47 -18.30
N PRO A 394 20.73 -10.78 -19.34
CA PRO A 394 20.48 -9.34 -19.22
C PRO A 394 19.39 -9.02 -18.19
N ALA A 395 19.62 -7.96 -17.41
CA ALA A 395 18.63 -7.38 -16.49
C ALA A 395 17.60 -6.52 -17.23
N SER A 396 16.43 -6.31 -16.62
CA SER A 396 15.37 -5.41 -17.11
C SER A 396 15.82 -3.97 -17.40
N ASN A 397 16.86 -3.47 -16.74
CA ASN A 397 17.46 -2.14 -16.95
C ASN A 397 18.61 -2.11 -17.97
N MET A 398 18.91 -3.21 -18.67
CA MET A 398 20.01 -3.25 -19.65
C MET A 398 19.81 -2.23 -20.79
N ASP A 399 20.90 -1.70 -21.35
CA ASP A 399 20.82 -0.92 -22.60
C ASP A 399 20.82 -1.89 -23.81
N PRO A 400 19.74 -1.95 -24.61
CA PRO A 400 19.68 -2.84 -25.76
C PRO A 400 20.79 -2.56 -26.78
N TYR A 401 21.27 -1.33 -26.96
CA TYR A 401 22.38 -1.07 -27.89
C TYR A 401 23.66 -1.80 -27.46
N VAL A 402 23.93 -1.82 -26.15
CA VAL A 402 25.10 -2.50 -25.57
C VAL A 402 24.92 -4.02 -25.67
N VAL A 403 23.75 -4.55 -25.30
CA VAL A 403 23.52 -6.00 -25.29
C VAL A 403 23.47 -6.58 -26.70
N THR A 404 22.74 -5.97 -27.65
CA THR A 404 22.69 -6.47 -29.03
C THR A 404 24.04 -6.33 -29.72
N GLY A 405 24.74 -5.20 -29.51
CA GLY A 405 26.08 -4.96 -30.02
C GLY A 405 27.10 -5.99 -29.53
N LEU A 406 27.14 -6.28 -28.21
CA LEU A 406 28.04 -7.30 -27.65
C LEU A 406 27.70 -8.72 -28.13
N LEU A 407 26.42 -9.05 -28.32
CA LEU A 407 26.02 -10.34 -28.91
C LEU A 407 26.53 -10.49 -30.34
N ALA A 408 26.45 -9.45 -31.18
CA ALA A 408 27.04 -9.46 -32.52
C ALA A 408 28.58 -9.51 -32.46
N GLU A 409 29.22 -8.65 -31.66
CA GLU A 409 30.68 -8.57 -31.50
C GLU A 409 31.26 -9.94 -31.13
N THR A 410 30.76 -10.56 -30.06
CA THR A 410 31.27 -11.84 -29.53
C THR A 410 30.97 -13.05 -30.42
N THR A 411 29.94 -13.01 -31.27
CA THR A 411 29.55 -14.17 -32.10
C THR A 411 29.94 -14.07 -33.58
N LEU A 412 30.25 -12.87 -34.09
CA LEU A 412 30.55 -12.62 -35.52
C LEU A 412 31.89 -11.92 -35.78
N LEU A 413 32.44 -11.18 -34.82
CA LEU A 413 33.67 -10.39 -35.00
C LEU A 413 34.84 -10.87 -34.14
N TRP A 414 34.56 -11.37 -32.93
CA TRP A 414 35.55 -11.88 -32.00
C TRP A 414 35.90 -13.34 -32.29
N GLU A 415 37.21 -13.62 -32.34
CA GLU A 415 37.76 -14.96 -32.57
C GLU A 415 38.58 -15.39 -31.33
N PRO A 416 38.28 -16.54 -30.70
CA PRO A 416 39.03 -17.02 -29.54
C PRO A 416 40.43 -17.50 -29.92
N THR A 417 41.35 -17.57 -28.94
CA THR A 417 42.59 -18.35 -29.13
C THR A 417 42.25 -19.84 -29.17
N LEU A 418 42.98 -20.62 -29.99
CA LEU A 418 42.77 -22.06 -30.15
C LEU A 418 42.81 -22.82 -28.81
N GLU A 419 43.69 -22.40 -27.89
CA GLU A 419 43.81 -22.98 -26.54
C GLU A 419 42.54 -22.70 -25.70
N ALA A 420 41.98 -21.49 -25.78
CA ALA A 420 40.77 -21.12 -25.06
C ALA A 420 39.53 -21.84 -25.64
N GLU A 421 39.42 -21.92 -26.97
CA GLU A 421 38.35 -22.64 -27.66
C GLU A 421 38.36 -24.14 -27.28
N ALA A 422 39.54 -24.79 -27.34
CA ALA A 422 39.71 -26.19 -26.96
C ALA A 422 39.40 -26.45 -25.47
N LEU A 423 39.91 -25.60 -24.56
CA LEU A 423 39.68 -25.74 -23.12
C LEU A 423 38.19 -25.52 -22.74
N ALA A 424 37.52 -24.56 -23.38
CA ALA A 424 36.09 -24.33 -23.15
C ALA A 424 35.23 -25.45 -23.74
N ALA A 425 35.54 -25.94 -24.94
CA ALA A 425 34.87 -27.10 -25.54
C ALA A 425 35.01 -28.35 -24.66
N GLN A 426 36.20 -28.60 -24.10
CA GLN A 426 36.43 -29.70 -23.17
C GLN A 426 35.63 -29.55 -21.87
N LYS A 427 35.59 -28.35 -21.26
CA LYS A 427 34.78 -28.06 -20.06
C LYS A 427 33.27 -28.23 -20.31
N LEU A 428 32.78 -27.82 -21.48
CA LEU A 428 31.37 -27.99 -21.89
C LEU A 428 31.02 -29.45 -22.13
N ALA A 429 31.91 -30.23 -22.76
CA ALA A 429 31.74 -31.67 -22.92
C ALA A 429 31.73 -32.42 -21.57
N LEU A 430 32.67 -32.10 -20.67
CA LEU A 430 32.74 -32.69 -19.33
C LEU A 430 31.49 -32.43 -18.50
N LYS A 431 30.97 -31.18 -18.47
CA LYS A 431 29.68 -30.87 -17.80
C LYS A 431 28.54 -31.76 -18.33
N LYS A 432 28.44 -31.95 -19.66
CA LYS A 432 27.41 -32.79 -20.29
C LYS A 432 27.50 -34.27 -19.85
N GLN A 433 28.70 -34.76 -19.58
CA GLN A 433 28.94 -36.15 -19.15
C GLN A 433 28.57 -36.38 -17.68
N VAL A 434 28.78 -35.38 -16.80
CA VAL A 434 28.39 -35.43 -15.37
C VAL A 434 26.87 -35.48 -15.21
N TYR A 435 26.12 -34.65 -15.95
CA TYR A 435 24.65 -34.67 -15.88
C TYR A 435 24.03 -36.02 -16.26
N TYR A 436 24.65 -36.75 -17.20
CA TYR A 436 24.20 -38.09 -17.60
C TYR A 436 24.42 -39.16 -16.52
N TRP A 437 25.42 -38.99 -15.65
CA TRP A 437 25.65 -39.88 -14.49
C TRP A 437 24.65 -39.60 -13.37
N SER A 438 24.41 -38.33 -13.05
CA SER A 438 23.48 -37.93 -11.97
C SER A 438 22.00 -38.29 -12.20
N SER A 439 21.65 -38.80 -13.39
CA SER A 439 20.29 -39.21 -13.76
C SER A 439 20.08 -40.74 -13.77
N VAL A 440 21.05 -41.54 -13.35
CA VAL A 440 20.96 -43.03 -13.32
C VAL A 440 20.76 -43.59 -11.90
N GLU A 441 21.17 -42.87 -10.86
CA GLU A 441 21.11 -43.35 -9.46
C GLU A 441 19.77 -43.04 -8.78
N SER A 442 18.74 -43.87 -8.99
CA SER A 442 17.47 -43.78 -8.23
C SER A 442 16.71 -45.10 -8.00
N VAL A 443 17.40 -46.21 -7.77
CA VAL A 443 16.79 -47.46 -7.25
C VAL A 443 17.66 -48.07 -6.14
N PRO A 444 17.27 -47.98 -4.85
CA PRO A 444 18.01 -48.60 -3.76
C PRO A 444 17.52 -50.02 -3.45
N PHE A 445 18.43 -50.99 -3.46
CA PHE A 445 18.31 -52.26 -2.72
C PHE A 445 19.42 -52.31 -1.67
N PRO A 446 19.12 -52.66 -0.40
CA PRO A 446 20.13 -52.70 0.66
C PRO A 446 20.83 -54.07 0.73
N LEU A 447 22.14 -54.06 0.99
CA LEU A 447 22.86 -55.12 1.72
C LEU A 447 24.25 -54.61 2.19
N GLU A 448 24.88 -55.34 3.09
CA GLU A 448 25.88 -54.79 4.03
C GLU A 448 27.34 -54.76 3.55
N ASN A 449 28.08 -53.87 4.23
CA ASN A 449 29.54 -53.75 4.35
C ASN A 449 30.39 -55.01 4.05
N GLN A 450 31.44 -54.83 3.24
CA GLN A 450 32.83 -55.12 3.66
C GLN A 450 33.85 -54.32 2.82
N ALA A 451 35.15 -54.39 3.16
CA ALA A 451 36.04 -53.24 3.04
C ALA A 451 37.28 -53.38 2.14
N GLN A 452 37.56 -52.28 1.42
CA GLN A 452 38.90 -51.79 1.03
C GLN A 452 39.68 -52.56 -0.07
N PRO A 453 40.77 -51.97 -0.66
CA PRO A 453 40.82 -51.81 -2.13
C PRO A 453 42.05 -52.47 -2.78
N LEU A 454 42.24 -52.28 -4.11
CA LEU A 454 43.56 -51.99 -4.74
C LEU A 454 43.49 -51.62 -6.25
N THR A 455 44.32 -50.64 -6.65
CA THR A 455 44.96 -50.37 -7.97
C THR A 455 44.26 -50.56 -9.33
N HIS A 456 44.17 -49.44 -10.06
CA HIS A 456 44.51 -49.22 -11.49
C HIS A 456 44.91 -50.43 -12.38
N SER A 457 44.31 -50.53 -13.58
CA SER A 457 44.99 -50.16 -14.85
C SER A 457 44.11 -50.17 -16.12
N VAL A 458 44.09 -49.03 -16.80
CA VAL A 458 44.23 -48.80 -18.26
C VAL A 458 44.12 -50.01 -19.22
N MET A 459 43.19 -49.94 -20.18
CA MET A 459 43.54 -50.05 -21.62
C MET A 459 42.46 -49.46 -22.56
N PHE A 460 42.90 -48.84 -23.67
CA PHE A 460 42.08 -48.50 -24.84
C PHE A 460 41.91 -49.72 -25.76
N MET A 461 40.79 -49.84 -26.48
CA MET A 461 40.84 -50.20 -27.92
C MET A 461 39.60 -49.80 -28.72
N TYR A 462 39.72 -49.85 -30.05
CA TYR A 462 38.79 -49.36 -31.07
C TYR A 462 37.82 -50.44 -31.60
N SER A 463 36.78 -49.98 -32.32
CA SER A 463 36.42 -50.45 -33.69
C SER A 463 35.04 -51.11 -33.91
N ASN A 464 34.16 -50.33 -34.58
CA ASN A 464 33.38 -50.63 -35.79
C ASN A 464 32.29 -51.74 -35.89
N HIS A 465 31.32 -51.41 -36.78
CA HIS A 465 30.27 -52.24 -37.42
C HIS A 465 29.14 -52.75 -36.48
N ALA A 466 27.87 -52.40 -36.73
CA ALA A 466 26.95 -52.83 -37.81
C ALA A 466 26.49 -54.30 -37.65
N THR A 467 25.23 -54.68 -37.90
CA THR A 467 24.25 -54.16 -38.87
C THR A 467 22.79 -54.30 -38.35
N ALA A 468 21.80 -53.75 -39.07
CA ALA A 468 20.38 -53.80 -38.71
C ALA A 468 19.67 -55.15 -38.97
N THR A 469 18.44 -55.32 -38.47
CA THR A 469 17.29 -55.97 -39.16
C THR A 469 15.97 -55.52 -38.50
N PHE A 470 14.89 -55.44 -39.29
CA PHE A 470 13.52 -55.06 -38.87
C PHE A 470 12.76 -56.22 -38.18
N CYS A 471 11.78 -55.90 -37.32
CA CYS A 471 10.39 -56.39 -37.46
C CYS A 471 9.36 -55.69 -36.54
N PHE A 472 8.12 -55.62 -37.03
CA PHE A 472 6.84 -55.15 -36.45
C PHE A 472 5.74 -55.99 -37.16
N PRO A 473 4.42 -55.93 -36.83
CA PRO A 473 3.71 -55.43 -35.64
C PRO A 473 2.65 -56.45 -35.10
N SER A 474 1.86 -56.06 -34.08
CA SER A 474 0.38 -56.26 -33.93
C SER A 474 -0.02 -56.26 -32.43
N THR A 475 -0.70 -55.27 -31.82
CA THR A 475 -2.10 -54.77 -31.97
C THR A 475 -3.21 -55.76 -31.56
N PHE A 476 -3.90 -55.49 -30.44
CA PHE A 476 -5.35 -55.80 -30.23
C PHE A 476 -5.97 -54.96 -29.08
N LEU A 477 -7.30 -54.77 -29.15
CA LEU A 477 -8.25 -54.14 -28.18
C LEU A 477 -9.36 -55.21 -27.86
N PRO A 478 -10.39 -55.03 -26.97
CA PRO A 478 -11.05 -53.80 -26.47
C PRO A 478 -11.63 -53.82 -25.00
N LEU A 479 -12.60 -52.93 -24.72
CA LEU A 479 -13.50 -52.74 -23.53
C LEU A 479 -14.59 -53.86 -23.36
N PRO A 480 -15.59 -53.86 -22.41
CA PRO A 480 -16.07 -52.86 -21.39
C PRO A 480 -16.15 -53.45 -19.91
N THR A 481 -17.09 -53.27 -18.93
CA THR A 481 -18.47 -52.66 -18.77
C THR A 481 -18.94 -52.42 -17.31
N THR A 482 -19.72 -51.34 -17.07
CA THR A 482 -20.82 -51.02 -16.08
C THR A 482 -20.98 -51.54 -14.62
N ILE A 483 -21.08 -50.56 -13.68
CA ILE A 483 -22.17 -50.23 -12.69
C ILE A 483 -22.69 -51.24 -11.63
N ALA A 484 -22.68 -50.82 -10.34
CA ALA A 484 -23.58 -51.22 -9.23
C ALA A 484 -23.63 -50.12 -8.11
N SER A 485 -24.46 -50.22 -7.05
CA SER A 485 -24.84 -49.07 -6.19
C SER A 485 -25.15 -49.32 -4.69
N ILE A 486 -24.80 -48.35 -3.81
CA ILE A 486 -25.44 -47.99 -2.49
C ILE A 486 -25.23 -49.04 -1.34
N PRO A 487 -24.89 -48.68 -0.05
CA PRO A 487 -25.61 -47.71 0.81
C PRO A 487 -24.76 -46.81 1.77
N LYS A 488 -25.44 -46.07 2.66
CA LYS A 488 -24.89 -45.21 3.74
C LYS A 488 -24.66 -46.00 5.05
N THR A 489 -23.68 -45.61 5.89
CA THR A 489 -23.85 -45.13 7.30
C THR A 489 -22.50 -45.06 8.08
N PHE A 490 -22.56 -44.44 9.27
CA PHE A 490 -21.56 -44.39 10.35
C PHE A 490 -20.22 -43.63 10.15
N LEU A 491 -20.15 -42.48 10.83
CA LEU A 491 -18.93 -41.82 11.30
C LEU A 491 -18.62 -42.29 12.74
N PRO A 492 -17.35 -42.60 13.08
CA PRO A 492 -16.86 -42.59 14.44
C PRO A 492 -15.97 -41.36 14.72
N THR A 493 -16.17 -40.71 15.86
CA THR A 493 -15.27 -39.67 16.38
C THR A 493 -14.03 -40.28 17.03
N LEU A 494 -12.85 -39.67 16.87
CA LEU A 494 -11.69 -39.95 17.73
C LEU A 494 -10.97 -38.67 18.14
N SER A 495 -10.53 -38.62 19.41
CA SER A 495 -9.98 -37.44 20.08
C SER A 495 -8.47 -37.30 19.92
N SER A 496 -7.97 -36.06 19.85
CA SER A 496 -6.54 -35.76 19.94
C SER A 496 -5.99 -35.93 21.37
N PRO A 497 -4.76 -36.45 21.55
CA PRO A 497 -4.17 -36.68 22.86
C PRO A 497 -3.50 -35.42 23.45
N LYS A 498 -3.42 -35.37 24.79
CA LYS A 498 -2.59 -34.40 25.53
C LYS A 498 -1.22 -35.01 25.85
N PRO A 499 -0.11 -34.27 25.72
CA PRO A 499 1.12 -34.59 26.43
C PRO A 499 1.07 -33.99 27.85
N LEU A 500 1.29 -34.83 28.86
CA LEU A 500 1.67 -34.41 30.21
C LEU A 500 3.15 -34.74 30.39
N PHE A 501 3.96 -33.80 30.87
CA PHE A 501 5.04 -34.08 31.82
C PHE A 501 5.48 -32.79 32.50
N SER A 502 5.87 -32.88 33.78
CA SER A 502 6.44 -31.76 34.52
C SER A 502 7.89 -32.05 34.90
N LEU A 503 8.72 -31.01 34.94
CA LEU A 503 10.02 -31.01 35.58
C LEU A 503 10.28 -29.61 36.12
N ARG A 504 10.79 -29.54 37.35
CA ARG A 504 10.84 -28.32 38.17
C ARG A 504 12.21 -28.22 38.83
N THR A 505 13.05 -27.32 38.33
CA THR A 505 14.41 -27.04 38.84
C THR A 505 14.63 -25.53 38.99
N PRO A 506 15.58 -25.09 39.85
CA PRO A 506 15.42 -23.82 40.57
C PRO A 506 16.08 -22.59 39.94
N THR A 507 15.63 -21.42 40.40
CA THR A 507 16.23 -20.10 40.15
C THR A 507 17.56 -19.89 40.89
N PRO A 508 18.61 -19.36 40.24
CA PRO A 508 19.83 -18.93 40.93
C PRO A 508 19.63 -17.55 41.61
N ILE A 509 20.08 -17.42 42.85
CA ILE A 509 20.13 -16.16 43.59
C ILE A 509 21.55 -15.55 43.44
N PRO A 510 21.71 -14.32 42.92
CA PRO A 510 22.98 -13.61 42.99
C PRO A 510 23.12 -12.91 44.35
N ILE A 511 23.83 -13.55 45.28
CA ILE A 511 24.31 -12.88 46.50
C ILE A 511 25.31 -11.79 46.08
N ARG A 512 25.16 -10.56 46.57
CA ARG A 512 26.19 -9.52 46.49
C ARG A 512 26.59 -9.10 47.89
N ALA A 513 27.87 -9.31 48.23
CA ALA A 513 28.38 -9.07 49.57
C ALA A 513 28.37 -7.59 49.95
N ALA A 514 28.19 -7.31 51.23
CA ALA A 514 28.42 -6.00 51.82
C ALA A 514 29.93 -5.78 52.03
N ALA A 515 30.40 -4.57 51.78
CA ALA A 515 31.69 -4.07 52.21
C ALA A 515 31.47 -2.68 52.82
N SER A 516 31.99 -2.46 54.03
CA SER A 516 31.73 -1.25 54.82
C SER A 516 32.96 -0.34 54.90
N SER A 517 32.76 0.94 54.66
CA SER A 517 33.65 2.00 55.15
C SER A 517 32.81 3.18 55.64
N ASN A 518 33.22 3.77 56.78
CA ASN A 518 32.57 4.92 57.40
C ASN A 518 33.07 6.21 56.72
N SER A 519 32.26 7.25 56.55
CA SER A 519 32.09 8.27 57.60
C SER A 519 31.00 9.29 57.20
N ALA A 520 30.73 10.24 58.10
CA ALA A 520 29.61 11.18 58.02
C ALA A 520 29.72 12.17 56.85
N ASP A 521 28.57 12.65 56.35
CA ASP A 521 28.17 13.99 56.79
C ASP A 521 26.65 14.21 56.77
N ASN A 522 26.19 15.17 57.58
CA ASN A 522 24.77 15.45 57.81
C ASN A 522 24.37 16.76 57.13
N ASN A 523 23.53 16.72 56.08
CA ASN A 523 22.65 17.85 55.79
C ASN A 523 21.34 17.42 55.11
N GLY A 524 20.24 18.03 55.52
CA GLY A 524 18.90 17.62 55.12
C GLY A 524 18.43 18.27 53.82
N ASN A 525 18.11 17.47 52.81
CA ASN A 525 17.26 17.88 51.70
C ASN A 525 16.37 16.72 51.23
N ALA A 526 15.11 17.01 50.91
CA ALA A 526 14.09 15.97 50.74
C ALA A 526 14.33 15.09 49.51
N ASN A 527 14.53 13.79 49.73
CA ASN A 527 15.10 12.87 48.73
C ASN A 527 14.02 12.23 47.82
N TRP A 528 13.15 13.07 47.22
CA TRP A 528 12.02 12.68 46.36
C TRP A 528 12.45 11.81 45.16
N THR A 529 13.69 11.95 44.70
CA THR A 529 14.28 11.17 43.60
C THR A 529 14.31 9.66 43.86
N LYS A 530 14.20 9.21 45.13
CA LYS A 530 14.08 7.77 45.47
C LYS A 530 12.69 7.17 45.20
N TRP A 531 11.65 8.00 45.03
CA TRP A 531 10.28 7.55 44.69
C TRP A 531 10.01 7.56 43.18
N VAL A 532 10.87 8.18 42.37
CA VAL A 532 10.78 8.15 40.91
C VAL A 532 11.62 6.96 40.39
N PRO A 533 11.04 5.94 39.73
CA PRO A 533 11.80 4.78 39.29
C PRO A 533 12.72 5.13 38.11
N ALA A 534 14.02 5.27 38.37
CA ALA A 534 15.04 5.49 37.34
C ALA A 534 15.07 4.33 36.33
N GLY A 535 14.38 4.50 35.20
CA GLY A 535 14.23 3.48 34.15
C GLY A 535 12.79 3.04 33.84
N SER A 536 11.75 3.66 34.43
CA SER A 536 10.35 3.42 34.03
C SER A 536 10.00 4.02 32.66
N LEU A 537 10.33 5.29 32.46
CA LEU A 537 10.01 6.10 31.27
C LEU A 537 11.00 5.89 30.10
N ALA A 538 11.35 4.64 29.80
CA ALA A 538 12.04 4.32 28.55
C ALA A 538 11.04 4.39 27.38
N ALA A 539 11.37 5.14 26.33
CA ALA A 539 10.44 5.43 25.24
C ALA A 539 9.94 4.18 24.49
N ASP A 540 10.74 3.10 24.45
CA ASP A 540 10.31 1.81 23.92
C ASP A 540 9.16 1.18 24.73
N LYS A 541 9.19 1.29 26.06
CA LYS A 541 8.11 0.82 26.95
C LYS A 541 6.86 1.66 26.72
N VAL A 542 7.00 2.98 26.66
CA VAL A 542 5.87 3.90 26.43
C VAL A 542 5.21 3.62 25.07
N LEU A 543 5.99 3.46 23.99
CA LEU A 543 5.47 3.15 22.66
C LEU A 543 4.87 1.74 22.58
N ARG A 544 5.41 0.74 23.29
CA ARG A 544 4.79 -0.60 23.42
C ARG A 544 3.48 -0.57 24.20
N LEU A 545 3.38 0.25 25.25
CA LEU A 545 2.15 0.46 26.01
C LEU A 545 1.09 1.19 25.17
N ILE A 546 1.47 2.18 24.37
CA ILE A 546 0.59 2.84 23.39
C ILE A 546 0.11 1.83 22.34
N ALA A 547 1.02 1.07 21.73
CA ALA A 547 0.67 0.04 20.75
C ALA A 547 -0.27 -1.04 21.32
N GLY A 548 -0.06 -1.44 22.58
CA GLY A 548 -0.95 -2.37 23.29
C GLY A 548 -2.31 -1.78 23.61
N ALA A 549 -2.38 -0.54 24.12
CA ALA A 549 -3.64 0.15 24.41
C ALA A 549 -4.46 0.38 23.13
N THR A 550 -3.81 0.72 22.02
CA THR A 550 -4.44 0.88 20.70
C THR A 550 -4.72 -0.44 19.97
N ALA A 551 -4.26 -1.58 20.49
CA ALA A 551 -4.60 -2.90 19.94
C ALA A 551 -5.99 -3.41 20.37
N SER A 552 -6.61 -2.74 21.35
CA SER A 552 -7.93 -3.08 21.89
C SER A 552 -9.05 -2.28 21.22
N PRO A 553 -10.26 -2.84 21.05
CA PRO A 553 -11.42 -2.15 20.45
C PRO A 553 -12.03 -1.08 21.38
N ILE A 554 -11.25 -0.06 21.76
CA ILE A 554 -11.73 1.11 22.51
C ILE A 554 -12.65 1.91 21.58
N GLY A 555 -13.95 1.98 21.92
CA GLY A 555 -14.93 2.70 21.11
C GLY A 555 -15.26 2.05 19.75
N GLN A 556 -14.83 0.80 19.52
CA GLN A 556 -15.19 0.03 18.33
C GLN A 556 -16.28 -0.99 18.66
N PHE A 557 -17.22 -1.20 17.73
CA PHE A 557 -18.30 -2.19 17.87
C PHE A 557 -17.77 -3.63 17.85
N VAL A 558 -18.16 -4.43 18.84
CA VAL A 558 -17.80 -5.84 18.97
C VAL A 558 -18.94 -6.69 18.41
N SER A 559 -18.69 -7.46 17.35
CA SER A 559 -19.74 -8.23 16.66
C SER A 559 -20.04 -9.60 17.28
N SER A 560 -19.23 -10.09 18.23
CA SER A 560 -19.39 -11.39 18.88
C SER A 560 -18.73 -11.40 20.26
N PRO A 561 -19.35 -11.98 21.32
CA PRO A 561 -20.64 -12.65 21.30
C PRO A 561 -21.83 -11.68 21.26
N THR A 562 -22.87 -12.03 20.49
CA THR A 562 -24.13 -11.28 20.45
C THR A 562 -24.93 -11.51 21.73
N THR A 563 -24.89 -10.54 22.64
CA THR A 563 -25.67 -10.56 23.91
C THR A 563 -26.92 -9.69 23.83
N PHE A 564 -27.79 -9.75 24.83
CA PHE A 564 -29.03 -8.95 24.89
C PHE A 564 -28.79 -7.44 24.71
N LEU A 565 -27.64 -6.92 25.15
CA LEU A 565 -27.29 -5.50 25.00
C LEU A 565 -26.99 -5.11 23.56
N HIS A 566 -26.71 -6.06 22.66
CA HIS A 566 -26.60 -5.82 21.22
C HIS A 566 -27.98 -5.74 20.53
N SER A 567 -29.00 -6.39 21.09
CA SER A 567 -30.38 -6.38 20.56
C SER A 567 -31.29 -5.23 21.03
N ILE A 568 -30.86 -4.45 22.03
CA ILE A 568 -31.62 -3.28 22.52
C ILE A 568 -31.52 -2.11 21.54
N ASP A 569 -32.65 -1.41 21.33
CA ASP A 569 -32.76 -0.27 20.43
C ASP A 569 -31.78 0.86 20.83
N PRO A 570 -31.00 1.41 19.87
CA PRO A 570 -30.01 2.45 20.15
C PRO A 570 -30.56 3.72 20.82
N ARG A 571 -31.85 4.03 20.64
CA ARG A 571 -32.51 5.16 21.33
C ARG A 571 -32.65 4.90 22.83
N VAL A 572 -33.02 3.68 23.22
CA VAL A 572 -33.14 3.27 24.63
C VAL A 572 -31.78 3.32 25.32
N LYS A 573 -30.71 2.90 24.62
CA LYS A 573 -29.32 3.02 25.13
C LYS A 573 -28.91 4.48 25.38
N LEU A 574 -29.29 5.41 24.50
CA LEU A 574 -29.02 6.84 24.69
C LEU A 574 -29.81 7.45 25.85
N VAL A 575 -31.08 7.04 26.06
CA VAL A 575 -31.85 7.45 27.24
C VAL A 575 -31.19 6.94 28.53
N TRP A 576 -30.72 5.69 28.53
CA TRP A 576 -29.92 5.13 29.64
C TRP A 576 -28.63 5.91 29.89
N LEU A 577 -27.87 6.25 28.85
CA LEU A 577 -26.62 7.00 28.99
C LEU A 577 -26.88 8.42 29.53
N LEU A 578 -27.91 9.11 29.05
CA LEU A 578 -28.32 10.41 29.58
C LEU A 578 -28.79 10.32 31.04
N ALA A 579 -29.58 9.31 31.38
CA ALA A 579 -30.01 9.09 32.76
C ALA A 579 -28.83 8.77 33.70
N LEU A 580 -27.84 7.98 33.25
CA LEU A 580 -26.62 7.70 34.01
C LEU A 580 -25.68 8.91 34.15
N VAL A 581 -25.86 9.97 33.36
CA VAL A 581 -25.20 11.28 33.57
C VAL A 581 -25.99 12.13 34.57
N ILE A 582 -27.32 12.13 34.53
CA ILE A 582 -28.17 12.99 35.37
C ILE A 582 -28.36 12.42 36.79
N LEU A 583 -28.59 11.12 36.94
CA LEU A 583 -28.86 10.46 38.24
C LEU A 583 -27.73 10.65 39.28
N PRO A 584 -26.43 10.57 38.93
CA PRO A 584 -25.36 10.91 39.87
C PRO A 584 -25.47 12.30 40.47
N ALA A 585 -25.97 13.29 39.72
CA ALA A 585 -26.05 14.68 40.17
C ALA A 585 -27.05 14.91 41.31
N ARG A 586 -27.85 13.90 41.70
CA ARG A 586 -28.83 13.94 42.81
C ARG A 586 -28.93 12.64 43.62
N SER A 587 -27.94 11.74 43.53
CA SER A 587 -28.01 10.45 44.24
C SER A 587 -26.98 10.35 45.35
N HIS A 588 -27.44 9.90 46.52
CA HIS A 588 -26.62 9.65 47.70
C HIS A 588 -25.47 8.66 47.39
N ILE A 589 -24.32 8.84 48.06
CA ILE A 589 -23.04 8.17 47.74
C ILE A 589 -23.14 6.64 47.65
N ILE A 590 -23.97 6.01 48.48
CA ILE A 590 -24.23 4.56 48.46
C ILE A 590 -24.82 4.11 47.11
N MET A 591 -25.78 4.86 46.57
CA MET A 591 -26.39 4.57 45.26
C MET A 591 -25.37 4.79 44.13
N GLN A 592 -24.42 5.72 44.30
CA GLN A 592 -23.37 5.97 43.31
C GLN A 592 -22.42 4.78 43.17
N PHE A 593 -21.96 4.20 44.29
CA PHE A 593 -21.15 2.97 44.27
C PHE A 593 -21.95 1.75 43.81
N GLY A 594 -23.25 1.67 44.15
CA GLY A 594 -24.15 0.65 43.62
C GLY A 594 -24.26 0.67 42.09
N LEU A 595 -24.39 1.86 41.48
CA LEU A 595 -24.40 2.03 40.02
C LEU A 595 -23.05 1.67 39.38
N VAL A 596 -21.92 2.01 40.01
CA VAL A 596 -20.59 1.56 39.54
C VAL A 596 -20.50 0.03 39.55
N ALA A 597 -20.85 -0.61 40.67
CA ALA A 597 -20.80 -2.07 40.80
C ALA A 597 -21.75 -2.78 39.81
N TYR A 598 -22.93 -2.21 39.55
CA TYR A 598 -23.83 -2.71 38.52
C TYR A 598 -23.21 -2.61 37.12
N LEU A 599 -22.63 -1.45 36.77
CA LEU A 599 -21.99 -1.23 35.46
C LEU A 599 -20.77 -2.14 35.25
N THR A 600 -20.03 -2.52 36.29
CA THR A 600 -18.88 -3.42 36.18
C THR A 600 -19.33 -4.87 36.02
N LEU A 601 -20.33 -5.33 36.77
CA LEU A 601 -20.90 -6.68 36.63
C LEU A 601 -21.53 -6.90 35.25
N ILE A 602 -22.33 -5.94 34.74
CA ILE A 602 -22.88 -6.03 33.37
C ILE A 602 -21.77 -5.98 32.31
N SER A 603 -20.70 -5.20 32.49
CA SER A 603 -19.55 -5.18 31.57
C SER A 603 -18.82 -6.54 31.51
N VAL A 604 -18.62 -7.18 32.67
CA VAL A 604 -18.01 -8.51 32.80
C VAL A 604 -18.88 -9.61 32.17
N TRP A 605 -20.21 -9.46 32.22
CA TRP A 605 -21.17 -10.42 31.67
C TRP A 605 -21.41 -10.26 30.15
N VAL A 606 -21.38 -9.02 29.64
CA VAL A 606 -21.72 -8.70 28.24
C VAL A 606 -20.58 -8.88 27.25
N LEU A 607 -19.32 -8.64 27.68
CA LEU A 607 -18.17 -8.55 26.78
C LEU A 607 -17.25 -9.78 26.87
N PRO A 608 -16.44 -10.09 25.84
CA PRO A 608 -15.39 -11.11 25.92
C PRO A 608 -14.41 -10.82 27.07
N ARG A 609 -13.87 -11.87 27.70
CA ARG A 609 -12.88 -11.75 28.80
C ARG A 609 -11.69 -10.87 28.45
N GLU A 610 -11.16 -11.05 27.23
CA GLU A 610 -10.02 -10.29 26.70
C GLU A 610 -10.35 -8.80 26.52
N VAL A 611 -11.62 -8.48 26.21
CA VAL A 611 -12.08 -7.09 26.04
C VAL A 611 -12.37 -6.46 27.40
N TRP A 612 -13.18 -7.07 28.28
CA TRP A 612 -13.58 -6.38 29.52
C TRP A 612 -12.42 -6.19 30.50
N MET A 613 -11.50 -7.15 30.63
CA MET A 613 -10.36 -7.02 31.57
C MET A 613 -9.51 -5.79 31.21
N ASP A 614 -9.36 -5.54 29.92
CA ASP A 614 -8.51 -4.52 29.34
C ASP A 614 -9.23 -3.15 29.22
N GLN A 615 -10.52 -3.13 28.85
CA GLN A 615 -11.37 -1.94 28.88
C GLN A 615 -11.58 -1.42 30.31
N LEU A 616 -12.02 -2.28 31.25
CA LEU A 616 -12.21 -1.88 32.64
C LEU A 616 -10.88 -1.48 33.29
N GLY A 617 -9.79 -2.22 33.04
CA GLY A 617 -8.46 -1.89 33.55
C GLY A 617 -8.02 -0.47 33.18
N ARG A 618 -8.24 -0.03 31.93
CA ARG A 618 -7.97 1.35 31.50
C ARG A 618 -8.95 2.37 32.07
N VAL A 619 -10.25 2.07 32.10
CA VAL A 619 -11.27 3.01 32.62
C VAL A 619 -11.06 3.27 34.12
N TYR A 620 -10.70 2.24 34.89
CA TYR A 620 -10.28 2.39 36.28
C TYR A 620 -8.96 3.16 36.42
N LEU A 621 -7.94 2.86 35.62
CA LEU A 621 -6.65 3.57 35.67
C LEU A 621 -6.81 5.06 35.36
N LEU A 622 -7.61 5.41 34.34
CA LEU A 622 -7.92 6.80 33.98
C LEU A 622 -8.70 7.49 35.10
N SER A 623 -9.70 6.82 35.68
CA SER A 623 -10.51 7.38 36.78
C SER A 623 -9.68 7.54 38.07
N ALA A 624 -8.74 6.64 38.35
CA ALA A 624 -7.80 6.76 39.47
C ALA A 624 -6.78 7.88 39.26
N LEU A 625 -6.25 8.04 38.05
CA LEU A 625 -5.39 9.19 37.70
C LEU A 625 -6.16 10.51 37.87
N LEU A 626 -7.41 10.56 37.40
CA LEU A 626 -8.28 11.74 37.54
C LEU A 626 -8.60 12.05 39.00
N PHE A 627 -8.91 11.03 39.82
CA PHE A 627 -9.09 11.16 41.27
C PHE A 627 -7.85 11.74 41.96
N ILE A 628 -6.65 11.28 41.59
CA ILE A 628 -5.39 11.82 42.10
C ILE A 628 -5.21 13.29 41.67
N THR A 629 -5.47 13.64 40.40
CA THR A 629 -5.37 15.04 39.95
C THR A 629 -6.42 15.96 40.56
N LEU A 630 -7.62 15.44 40.85
CA LEU A 630 -8.67 16.18 41.56
C LEU A 630 -8.30 16.39 43.03
N GLY A 631 -7.75 15.37 43.70
CA GLY A 631 -7.22 15.51 45.07
C GLY A 631 -6.10 16.55 45.15
N LEU A 632 -5.12 16.49 44.24
CA LEU A 632 -4.03 17.48 44.16
C LEU A 632 -4.49 18.88 43.72
N GLY A 633 -5.70 19.01 43.15
CA GLY A 633 -6.29 20.28 42.74
C GLY A 633 -7.18 20.94 43.80
N ALA A 634 -7.83 20.13 44.65
CA ALA A 634 -8.73 20.61 45.72
C ALA A 634 -7.97 21.38 46.81
N ASP A 635 -6.84 20.83 47.28
CA ASP A 635 -6.01 21.39 48.35
C ASP A 635 -5.35 22.77 48.00
N GLY A 636 -5.60 23.31 46.80
CA GLY A 636 -4.89 24.46 46.23
C GLY A 636 -5.46 25.85 46.51
N VAL A 637 -6.73 25.99 46.92
CA VAL A 637 -7.38 27.31 47.10
C VAL A 637 -8.34 27.31 48.30
N PRO A 638 -8.00 27.96 49.43
CA PRO A 638 -8.98 28.15 50.50
C PRO A 638 -10.10 29.10 50.05
N PRO A 639 -11.38 28.81 50.34
CA PRO A 639 -12.50 29.62 49.88
C PRO A 639 -12.53 30.98 50.58
N LEU A 640 -12.09 32.03 49.88
CA LEU A 640 -12.16 33.44 50.33
C LEU A 640 -13.59 34.00 50.27
N VAL A 641 -14.52 33.35 50.97
CA VAL A 641 -15.85 33.90 51.29
C VAL A 641 -15.68 34.96 52.37
N GLN A 642 -15.26 36.17 51.97
CA GLN A 642 -15.32 37.32 52.86
C GLN A 642 -16.79 37.65 53.14
N LEU A 643 -17.27 37.31 54.35
CA LEU A 643 -18.57 37.72 54.85
C LEU A 643 -18.63 39.26 54.84
N ARG A 644 -19.58 39.84 54.09
CA ARG A 644 -19.59 41.29 53.78
C ARG A 644 -20.18 42.17 54.90
N THR A 645 -19.92 41.79 56.14
CA THR A 645 -20.32 42.49 57.38
C THR A 645 -19.18 42.37 58.39
N PRO A 646 -18.69 43.48 59.00
CA PRO A 646 -17.66 43.40 60.03
C PRO A 646 -18.17 42.64 61.26
N THR A 647 -17.27 41.95 61.97
CA THR A 647 -17.62 41.23 63.20
C THR A 647 -18.01 42.20 64.32
N PRO A 648 -18.95 41.84 65.23
CA PRO A 648 -19.43 42.75 66.29
C PRO A 648 -18.34 43.35 67.19
N ALA A 649 -17.21 42.65 67.33
CA ALA A 649 -16.02 43.13 68.03
C ALA A 649 -15.46 44.47 67.47
N LEU A 650 -15.73 44.81 66.20
CA LEU A 650 -15.32 46.08 65.58
C LEU A 650 -16.29 47.24 65.86
N MET A 651 -17.48 46.98 66.44
CA MET A 651 -18.53 47.97 66.71
C MET A 651 -18.84 48.17 68.20
N GLY A 652 -18.14 47.48 69.11
CA GLY A 652 -18.20 47.76 70.56
C GLY A 652 -19.53 47.43 71.25
N LEU A 653 -20.37 46.59 70.64
CA LEU A 653 -21.64 46.13 71.21
C LEU A 653 -21.47 44.78 71.93
N PRO A 654 -22.18 44.53 73.04
CA PRO A 654 -22.10 43.27 73.77
C PRO A 654 -22.76 42.12 73.00
N ASN A 655 -22.18 40.92 73.11
CA ASN A 655 -22.68 39.71 72.46
C ASN A 655 -24.05 39.30 73.03
N LEU A 656 -25.05 39.10 72.15
CA LEU A 656 -26.33 38.48 72.50
C LEU A 656 -26.24 36.93 72.39
N PRO A 657 -27.03 36.19 73.19
CA PRO A 657 -26.97 34.73 73.22
C PRO A 657 -27.66 34.06 72.01
N VAL A 658 -27.22 32.84 71.70
CA VAL A 658 -27.68 32.04 70.55
C VAL A 658 -29.00 31.33 70.87
N SER A 659 -30.14 31.97 70.59
CA SER A 659 -31.47 31.33 70.79
C SER A 659 -32.64 31.96 70.01
N LEU A 660 -32.41 32.65 68.88
CA LEU A 660 -33.46 33.46 68.22
C LEU A 660 -33.41 33.43 66.67
N THR A 661 -33.45 32.23 66.08
CA THR A 661 -33.56 32.04 64.62
C THR A 661 -34.55 30.93 64.22
N GLU A 662 -35.54 30.64 65.08
CA GLU A 662 -36.75 29.92 64.67
C GLU A 662 -37.87 30.93 64.32
N PHE A 663 -38.87 30.48 63.56
CA PHE A 663 -40.06 31.22 63.09
C PHE A 663 -39.88 32.30 61.99
N LEU A 664 -39.85 31.86 60.73
CA LEU A 664 -40.63 32.49 59.64
C LEU A 664 -40.80 31.51 58.44
N PRO A 665 -42.03 31.15 58.01
CA PRO A 665 -42.23 30.07 57.05
C PRO A 665 -42.30 30.50 55.57
N SER A 666 -41.65 29.70 54.71
CA SER A 666 -41.96 29.44 53.30
C SER A 666 -42.09 30.62 52.31
N LYS A 667 -41.05 30.80 51.47
CA LYS A 667 -41.12 30.39 50.04
C LYS A 667 -39.78 30.49 49.29
N HIS A 668 -39.35 29.37 48.70
CA HIS A 668 -38.40 29.26 47.59
C HIS A 668 -37.02 29.93 47.76
N CYS A 669 -36.16 29.36 48.62
CA CYS A 669 -34.72 29.17 48.30
C CYS A 669 -34.07 28.16 49.26
N GLU A 670 -34.07 26.88 48.88
CA GLU A 670 -33.35 25.77 49.52
C GLU A 670 -32.75 24.94 48.36
N THR A 671 -31.52 24.42 48.39
CA THR A 671 -30.49 24.40 49.43
C THR A 671 -29.15 24.96 48.92
N THR A 672 -28.26 25.37 49.83
CA THR A 672 -26.80 25.42 49.59
C THR A 672 -26.13 24.49 50.58
N GLU A 673 -25.91 23.25 50.17
CA GLU A 673 -25.21 22.25 50.98
C GLU A 673 -23.72 22.57 51.06
N HIS A 674 -23.16 22.42 52.25
CA HIS A 674 -21.70 22.44 52.45
C HIS A 674 -21.14 21.08 52.02
N PHE A 675 -20.62 21.00 50.80
CA PHE A 675 -19.76 19.89 50.40
C PHE A 675 -18.38 20.06 51.05
N ASP A 676 -17.97 19.08 51.86
CA ASP A 676 -16.57 18.91 52.23
C ASP A 676 -15.74 18.49 51.01
N ASP A 677 -14.47 18.91 50.94
CA ASP A 677 -13.58 18.63 49.80
C ASP A 677 -13.30 17.12 49.60
N SER A 678 -13.50 16.30 50.63
CA SER A 678 -13.51 14.83 50.52
C SER A 678 -14.62 14.32 49.62
N ASP A 679 -15.82 14.85 49.83
CA ASP A 679 -17.06 14.30 49.29
C ASP A 679 -17.22 14.72 47.83
N PHE A 680 -16.83 15.96 47.51
CA PHE A 680 -16.72 16.43 46.13
C PHE A 680 -15.75 15.57 45.29
N ARG A 681 -14.61 15.15 45.88
CA ARG A 681 -13.59 14.30 45.23
C ARG A 681 -14.07 12.87 45.00
N GLU A 682 -14.78 12.27 45.96
CA GLU A 682 -15.34 10.92 45.83
C GLU A 682 -16.55 10.89 44.89
N PHE A 683 -17.46 11.88 45.00
CA PHE A 683 -18.56 12.10 44.07
C PHE A 683 -18.09 12.29 42.63
N GLY A 684 -17.12 13.19 42.40
CA GLY A 684 -16.61 13.51 41.06
C GLY A 684 -15.91 12.33 40.38
N SER A 685 -15.14 11.54 41.12
CA SER A 685 -14.48 10.35 40.57
C SER A 685 -15.44 9.19 40.31
N ALA A 686 -16.40 8.94 41.21
CA ALA A 686 -17.46 7.96 40.98
C ALA A 686 -18.33 8.35 39.77
N PHE A 687 -18.66 9.64 39.63
CA PHE A 687 -19.38 10.18 38.47
C PHE A 687 -18.62 9.93 37.17
N LEU A 688 -17.36 10.37 37.06
CA LEU A 688 -16.54 10.18 35.86
C LEU A 688 -16.40 8.70 35.47
N LEU A 689 -16.19 7.83 36.46
CA LEU A 689 -16.12 6.38 36.26
C LEU A 689 -17.40 5.83 35.61
N LYS A 690 -18.59 6.19 36.12
CA LYS A 690 -19.89 5.79 35.53
C LYS A 690 -20.06 6.30 34.10
N VAL A 691 -19.67 7.55 33.82
CA VAL A 691 -19.81 8.16 32.49
C VAL A 691 -18.89 7.47 31.46
N PHE A 692 -17.60 7.34 31.76
CA PHE A 692 -16.67 6.65 30.84
C PHE A 692 -17.03 5.18 30.62
N GLN A 693 -17.46 4.49 31.67
CA GLN A 693 -17.85 3.08 31.56
C GLN A 693 -19.14 2.87 30.76
N SER A 694 -20.18 3.66 31.01
CA SER A 694 -21.45 3.56 30.26
C SER A 694 -21.30 3.98 28.79
N ALA A 695 -20.46 4.98 28.51
CA ALA A 695 -20.10 5.35 27.13
C ALA A 695 -19.33 4.23 26.41
N SER A 696 -18.32 3.63 27.05
CA SER A 696 -17.55 2.51 26.48
C SER A 696 -18.43 1.29 26.20
N LEU A 697 -19.33 0.95 27.13
CA LEU A 697 -20.28 -0.16 26.96
C LEU A 697 -21.32 0.12 25.85
N CYS A 698 -21.75 1.38 25.69
CA CYS A 698 -22.64 1.77 24.59
C CYS A 698 -21.96 1.65 23.22
N LEU A 699 -20.71 2.13 23.10
CA LEU A 699 -19.94 2.11 21.84
C LEU A 699 -19.49 0.70 21.42
N THR A 700 -19.19 -0.18 22.38
CA THR A 700 -18.82 -1.57 22.08
C THR A 700 -20.03 -2.43 21.66
N THR A 701 -21.26 -2.06 22.06
CA THR A 701 -22.48 -2.85 21.79
C THR A 701 -23.45 -2.23 20.78
N THR A 702 -23.07 -1.11 20.14
CA THR A 702 -23.91 -0.36 19.19
C THR A 702 -23.07 0.18 18.03
N THR A 703 -23.51 0.02 16.78
CA THR A 703 -22.71 0.51 15.64
C THR A 703 -22.78 2.05 15.49
N PRO A 704 -21.78 2.70 14.85
CA PRO A 704 -21.83 4.14 14.55
C PRO A 704 -23.08 4.57 13.77
N GLU A 705 -23.58 3.73 12.85
CA GLU A 705 -24.77 3.98 12.03
C GLU A 705 -26.04 3.94 12.89
N GLN A 706 -26.13 2.95 13.78
CA GLN A 706 -27.21 2.79 14.76
C GLN A 706 -27.25 3.97 15.75
N LEU A 707 -26.08 4.41 16.23
CA LEU A 707 -25.95 5.54 17.15
C LEU A 707 -26.33 6.87 16.46
N ALA A 708 -25.86 7.10 15.23
CA ALA A 708 -26.24 8.27 14.43
C ALA A 708 -27.73 8.28 14.06
N PHE A 709 -28.33 7.12 13.79
CA PHE A 709 -29.77 6.98 13.57
C PHE A 709 -30.59 7.37 14.81
N ALA A 710 -30.18 6.95 16.00
CA ALA A 710 -30.89 7.31 17.22
C ALA A 710 -30.69 8.80 17.59
N LEU A 711 -29.49 9.35 17.43
CA LEU A 711 -29.25 10.78 17.62
C LEU A 711 -30.01 11.64 16.61
N ARG A 712 -30.18 11.18 15.36
CA ARG A 712 -31.11 11.81 14.40
C ARG A 712 -32.52 11.92 14.97
N TRP A 713 -33.03 10.88 15.61
CA TRP A 713 -34.37 10.87 16.20
C TRP A 713 -34.53 11.95 17.29
N PHE A 714 -33.56 12.07 18.20
CA PHE A 714 -33.57 13.12 19.24
C PHE A 714 -33.37 14.54 18.68
N LEU A 715 -32.64 14.70 17.57
CA LEU A 715 -32.40 16.00 16.93
C LEU A 715 -33.55 16.46 16.01
N LEU A 716 -34.50 15.59 15.64
CA LEU A 716 -35.63 15.93 14.75
C LEU A 716 -36.41 17.21 15.16
N PRO A 717 -36.72 17.48 16.45
CA PRO A 717 -37.43 18.70 16.84
C PRO A 717 -36.70 20.00 16.49
N LEU A 718 -35.36 20.00 16.45
CA LEU A 718 -34.57 21.18 16.09
C LEU A 718 -34.77 21.60 14.63
N LYS A 719 -35.29 20.71 13.77
CA LYS A 719 -35.67 21.06 12.40
C LYS A 719 -36.74 22.16 12.35
N TYR A 720 -37.62 22.24 13.34
CA TYR A 720 -38.62 23.33 13.42
C TYR A 720 -38.01 24.71 13.72
N ILE A 721 -36.76 24.75 14.19
CA ILE A 721 -35.97 25.96 14.45
C ILE A 721 -35.04 26.27 13.25
N GLY A 722 -35.16 25.52 12.14
CA GLY A 722 -34.36 25.70 10.92
C GLY A 722 -33.01 24.99 10.91
N VAL A 723 -32.72 24.14 11.90
CA VAL A 723 -31.43 23.42 12.00
C VAL A 723 -31.36 22.27 11.00
N SER A 724 -30.23 22.16 10.28
CA SER A 724 -29.96 21.14 9.27
C SER A 724 -29.57 19.77 9.87
N VAL A 725 -30.54 19.13 10.55
CA VAL A 725 -30.37 17.82 11.25
C VAL A 725 -29.65 16.77 10.39
N SER A 726 -29.90 16.73 9.08
CA SER A 726 -29.22 15.82 8.14
C SER A 726 -27.69 15.98 8.10
N GLU A 727 -27.19 17.22 8.12
CA GLU A 727 -25.77 17.56 8.03
C GLU A 727 -25.06 17.27 9.35
N ILE A 728 -25.69 17.60 10.48
CA ILE A 728 -25.19 17.29 11.82
C ILE A 728 -25.04 15.77 12.00
N VAL A 729 -26.08 15.02 11.63
CA VAL A 729 -26.09 13.54 11.73
C VAL A 729 -25.05 12.89 10.81
N LEU A 730 -24.86 13.41 9.60
CA LEU A 730 -23.84 12.92 8.67
C LEU A 730 -22.42 13.24 9.20
N THR A 731 -22.18 14.47 9.64
CA THR A 731 -20.89 14.89 10.23
C THR A 731 -20.53 14.03 11.44
N LEU A 732 -21.53 13.72 12.29
CA LEU A 732 -21.36 12.86 13.45
C LEU A 732 -21.14 11.38 13.08
N LEU A 733 -21.85 10.86 12.08
CA LEU A 733 -21.60 9.50 11.57
C LEU A 733 -20.18 9.34 11.02
N LEU A 734 -19.69 10.37 10.31
CA LEU A 734 -18.33 10.39 9.78
C LEU A 734 -17.29 10.48 10.91
N SER A 735 -17.48 11.36 11.91
CA SER A 735 -16.54 11.45 13.03
C SER A 735 -16.52 10.19 13.90
N LEU A 736 -17.68 9.56 14.17
CA LEU A 736 -17.75 8.28 14.87
C LEU A 736 -17.01 7.15 14.11
N ARG A 737 -17.15 7.08 12.78
CA ARG A 737 -16.39 6.15 11.92
C ARG A 737 -14.90 6.49 11.81
N PHE A 738 -14.51 7.73 12.11
CA PHE A 738 -13.12 8.18 12.05
C PHE A 738 -12.33 7.79 13.32
N ILE A 739 -13.00 7.63 14.46
CA ILE A 739 -12.36 7.23 15.74
C ILE A 739 -11.58 5.91 15.58
N SER A 740 -12.17 4.89 14.96
CA SER A 740 -11.50 3.60 14.75
C SER A 740 -10.26 3.74 13.86
N LEU A 741 -10.37 4.49 12.76
CA LEU A 741 -9.28 4.77 11.82
C LEU A 741 -8.11 5.49 12.50
N VAL A 742 -8.39 6.45 13.39
CA VAL A 742 -7.35 7.15 14.17
C VAL A 742 -6.62 6.19 15.11
N PHE A 743 -7.32 5.28 15.79
CA PHE A 743 -6.67 4.27 16.64
C PHE A 743 -5.83 3.29 15.83
N ASP A 744 -6.32 2.82 14.68
CA ASP A 744 -5.56 1.93 13.79
C ASP A 744 -4.30 2.61 13.24
N GLU A 745 -4.36 3.89 12.87
CA GLU A 745 -3.21 4.63 12.36
C GLU A 745 -2.15 4.89 13.46
N VAL A 746 -2.57 5.25 14.68
CA VAL A 746 -1.66 5.37 15.83
C VAL A 746 -1.01 4.02 16.16
N ARG A 747 -1.78 2.93 16.12
CA ARG A 747 -1.28 1.55 16.30
C ARG A 747 -0.25 1.18 15.25
N ASN A 748 -0.55 1.41 13.97
CA ASN A 748 0.32 1.09 12.84
C ASN A 748 1.63 1.87 12.89
N ILE A 749 1.59 3.17 13.23
CA ILE A 749 2.79 3.97 13.43
C ILE A 749 3.57 3.50 14.67
N ALA A 750 2.92 3.22 15.80
CA ALA A 750 3.60 2.73 17.00
C ALA A 750 4.33 1.39 16.77
N LEU A 751 3.66 0.42 16.11
CA LEU A 751 4.27 -0.85 15.69
C LEU A 751 5.42 -0.63 14.69
N GLY A 752 5.24 0.30 13.74
CA GLY A 752 6.25 0.72 12.77
C GLY A 752 7.48 1.41 13.37
N ILE A 753 7.41 1.92 14.60
CA ILE A 753 8.56 2.43 15.36
C ILE A 753 9.23 1.30 16.14
N VAL A 754 8.44 0.42 16.78
CA VAL A 754 8.96 -0.73 17.54
C VAL A 754 9.71 -1.72 16.63
N SER A 755 9.24 -1.92 15.39
CA SER A 755 9.92 -2.79 14.41
C SER A 755 11.28 -2.24 13.94
N ARG A 756 11.45 -0.91 13.91
CA ARG A 756 12.69 -0.22 13.50
C ARG A 756 13.83 -0.27 14.54
N ARG A 757 13.59 -0.87 15.73
CA ARG A 757 14.59 -1.11 16.79
C ARG A 757 15.48 0.11 17.13
N VAL A 758 14.89 1.31 17.19
CA VAL A 758 15.56 2.54 17.61
C VAL A 758 16.27 2.34 18.95
N ASN A 759 17.57 2.68 19.04
CA ASN A 759 18.36 2.48 20.27
C ASN A 759 18.23 3.68 21.23
N TRP A 760 17.11 3.75 21.94
CA TRP A 760 16.77 4.83 22.89
C TRP A 760 17.79 5.08 24.02
N LYS A 761 18.81 4.22 24.20
CA LYS A 761 19.90 4.42 25.16
C LYS A 761 21.05 5.29 24.63
N GLN A 762 21.09 5.57 23.33
CA GLN A 762 22.15 6.36 22.67
C GLN A 762 21.66 7.75 22.19
N LEU A 763 20.36 8.03 22.28
CA LEU A 763 19.75 9.29 21.85
C LEU A 763 19.72 10.30 23.00
N SER A 764 19.94 11.57 22.68
CA SER A 764 19.69 12.68 23.60
C SER A 764 18.18 12.93 23.79
N THR A 765 17.84 13.73 24.79
CA THR A 765 16.45 14.16 25.03
C THR A 765 15.87 14.96 23.87
N MET A 766 16.67 15.81 23.21
CA MET A 766 16.22 16.62 22.08
C MET A 766 15.96 15.78 20.83
N GLU A 767 16.85 14.84 20.49
CA GLU A 767 16.63 13.92 19.38
C GLU A 767 15.43 13.00 19.65
N THR A 768 15.22 12.59 20.90
CA THR A 768 14.03 11.82 21.31
C THR A 768 12.73 12.62 21.10
N ILE A 769 12.75 13.93 21.38
CA ILE A 769 11.61 14.84 21.16
C ILE A 769 11.37 15.07 19.66
N ASP A 770 12.42 15.31 18.86
CA ASP A 770 12.27 15.49 17.40
C ASP A 770 11.76 14.21 16.71
N ILE A 771 12.28 13.04 17.10
CA ILE A 771 11.77 11.73 16.65
C ILE A 771 10.27 11.60 16.97
N PHE A 772 9.86 11.94 18.19
CA PHE A 772 8.44 11.92 18.59
C PHE A 772 7.60 12.92 17.79
N PHE A 773 8.07 14.15 17.59
CA PHE A 773 7.36 15.18 16.84
C PHE A 773 7.22 14.83 15.36
N ASN A 774 8.23 14.23 14.74
CA ASN A 774 8.16 13.74 13.36
C ASN A 774 7.13 12.60 13.20
N TYR A 775 6.96 11.74 14.21
CA TYR A 775 5.88 10.74 14.21
C TYR A 775 4.50 11.37 14.47
N PHE A 776 4.38 12.34 15.37
CA PHE A 776 3.15 13.11 15.57
C PHE A 776 2.70 13.81 14.27
N ARG A 777 3.64 14.48 13.58
CA ARG A 777 3.42 15.09 12.26
C ARG A 777 2.98 14.07 11.21
N ARG A 778 3.51 12.83 11.25
CA ARG A 778 3.10 11.73 10.35
C ARG A 778 1.68 11.25 10.65
N ILE A 779 1.34 11.04 11.92
CA ILE A 779 -0.03 10.68 12.37
C ILE A 779 -1.02 11.71 11.82
N PHE A 780 -0.78 13.00 12.07
CA PHE A 780 -1.65 14.07 11.57
C PHE A 780 -1.72 14.13 10.04
N LYS A 781 -0.60 13.98 9.32
CA LYS A 781 -0.61 13.96 7.84
C LYS A 781 -1.46 12.80 7.30
N ASN A 782 -1.35 11.62 7.89
CA ASN A 782 -2.10 10.44 7.45
C ASN A 782 -3.59 10.55 7.79
N ILE A 783 -3.92 11.04 8.99
CA ILE A 783 -5.28 11.38 9.42
C ILE A 783 -5.94 12.39 8.45
N PHE A 784 -5.27 13.50 8.12
CA PHE A 784 -5.78 14.47 7.16
C PHE A 784 -5.92 13.88 5.74
N SER A 785 -4.97 13.05 5.31
CA SER A 785 -5.04 12.34 4.01
C SER A 785 -6.28 11.43 3.93
N HIS A 786 -6.62 10.71 5.00
CA HIS A 786 -7.82 9.89 5.05
C HIS A 786 -9.11 10.72 5.13
N ALA A 787 -9.12 11.84 5.87
CA ALA A 787 -10.25 12.76 5.87
C ALA A 787 -10.52 13.35 4.46
N GLU A 788 -9.46 13.72 3.74
CA GLU A 788 -9.54 14.20 2.36
C GLU A 788 -10.04 13.09 1.40
N GLN A 789 -9.52 11.86 1.51
CA GLN A 789 -10.01 10.71 0.73
C GLN A 789 -11.50 10.44 0.97
N ILE A 790 -11.97 10.54 2.21
CA ILE A 790 -13.39 10.39 2.56
C ILE A 790 -14.22 11.53 1.97
N SER A 791 -13.75 12.77 2.07
CA SER A 791 -14.37 13.96 1.47
C SER A 791 -14.51 13.83 -0.05
N GLN A 792 -13.42 13.52 -0.75
CA GLN A 792 -13.42 13.31 -2.21
C GLN A 792 -14.31 12.12 -2.61
N ALA A 793 -14.33 11.04 -1.83
CA ALA A 793 -15.24 9.91 -2.07
C ALA A 793 -16.72 10.27 -1.85
N MET A 794 -17.04 11.24 -0.98
CA MET A 794 -18.40 11.77 -0.83
C MET A 794 -18.77 12.69 -1.99
N ILE A 795 -17.88 13.60 -2.39
CA ILE A 795 -18.07 14.51 -3.53
C ILE A 795 -18.26 13.69 -4.83
N ALA A 796 -17.44 12.66 -5.06
CA ALA A 796 -17.56 11.76 -6.20
C ALA A 796 -18.85 10.91 -6.18
N ARG A 797 -19.44 10.67 -5.00
CA ARG A 797 -20.77 10.07 -4.84
C ARG A 797 -21.92 11.09 -4.98
N GLY A 798 -21.61 12.33 -5.35
CA GLY A 798 -22.58 13.39 -5.60
C GLY A 798 -23.05 14.16 -4.36
N PHE A 799 -22.38 14.01 -3.20
CA PHE A 799 -22.70 14.81 -2.02
C PHE A 799 -22.23 16.26 -2.23
N LYS A 800 -23.17 17.21 -2.23
CA LYS A 800 -22.93 18.64 -2.51
C LYS A 800 -22.97 19.54 -1.27
N GLY A 801 -23.25 19.00 -0.09
CA GLY A 801 -23.32 19.78 1.15
C GLY A 801 -24.60 20.61 1.33
N ASP A 802 -25.63 20.43 0.49
CA ASP A 802 -26.93 21.08 0.65
C ASP A 802 -27.93 20.13 1.34
N SER A 803 -28.43 20.51 2.52
CA SER A 803 -29.43 19.74 3.29
C SER A 803 -30.71 19.37 2.54
N GLY A 804 -31.09 20.09 1.47
CA GLY A 804 -32.34 19.89 0.74
C GLY A 804 -32.36 18.65 -0.15
N ASP A 805 -31.27 18.42 -0.90
CA ASP A 805 -31.21 17.42 -1.99
C ASP A 805 -30.89 15.99 -1.50
N HIS A 806 -30.33 15.82 -0.30
CA HIS A 806 -29.74 14.55 0.14
C HIS A 806 -30.59 13.79 1.17
N LYS A 807 -31.24 12.70 0.71
CA LYS A 807 -31.97 11.76 1.58
C LYS A 807 -31.04 10.69 2.18
N LEU A 808 -30.72 10.83 3.46
CA LEU A 808 -30.04 9.80 4.26
C LEU A 808 -30.99 8.63 4.59
N TYR A 809 -30.79 7.51 3.89
CA TYR A 809 -31.40 6.21 4.20
C TYR A 809 -30.50 5.44 5.16
N PHE A 810 -31.05 5.00 6.29
CA PHE A 810 -30.39 4.09 7.23
C PHE A 810 -31.02 2.71 7.06
N LEU A 811 -30.19 1.67 6.90
CA LEU A 811 -30.64 0.27 6.73
C LEU A 811 -30.94 -0.43 8.08
N ALA A 812 -30.89 0.31 9.20
CA ALA A 812 -31.24 -0.20 10.51
C ALA A 812 -32.76 -0.18 10.69
N GLU A 813 -33.43 -1.29 10.40
CA GLU A 813 -34.83 -1.48 10.77
C GLU A 813 -34.94 -1.54 12.32
N SER A 814 -35.62 -0.54 12.88
CA SER A 814 -35.81 -0.39 14.33
C SER A 814 -37.05 -1.17 14.77
N SER A 815 -36.84 -2.42 15.19
CA SER A 815 -37.86 -3.26 15.82
C SER A 815 -37.86 -3.04 17.33
N PHE A 816 -38.76 -2.18 17.82
CA PHE A 816 -38.98 -2.00 19.26
C PHE A 816 -39.49 -3.31 19.89
N GLY A 817 -38.68 -3.95 20.73
CA GLY A 817 -38.87 -5.32 21.20
C GLY A 817 -39.12 -5.45 22.70
N MET A 818 -39.41 -6.67 23.15
CA MET A 818 -39.64 -6.97 24.57
C MET A 818 -38.44 -6.61 25.47
N ALA A 819 -37.21 -6.69 24.94
CA ALA A 819 -36.00 -6.28 25.65
C ALA A 819 -35.98 -4.78 25.97
N ASP A 820 -36.46 -3.93 25.05
CA ASP A 820 -36.54 -2.49 25.23
C ASP A 820 -37.52 -2.12 26.35
N ILE A 821 -38.67 -2.79 26.39
CA ILE A 821 -39.69 -2.60 27.43
C ILE A 821 -39.12 -2.97 28.81
N VAL A 822 -38.43 -4.12 28.93
CA VAL A 822 -37.79 -4.54 30.19
C VAL A 822 -36.71 -3.55 30.62
N CYS A 823 -35.89 -3.04 29.69
CA CYS A 823 -34.86 -2.06 30.01
C CYS A 823 -35.40 -0.67 30.34
N LEU A 824 -36.54 -0.26 29.78
CA LEU A 824 -37.23 0.98 30.18
C LEU A 824 -37.88 0.85 31.56
N LEU A 825 -38.50 -0.29 31.87
CA LEU A 825 -39.04 -0.57 33.21
C LEU A 825 -37.92 -0.55 34.27
N PHE A 826 -36.80 -1.23 34.02
CA PHE A 826 -35.65 -1.20 34.93
C PHE A 826 -35.07 0.20 35.11
N LEU A 827 -35.08 1.04 34.07
CA LEU A 827 -34.70 2.45 34.18
C LEU A 827 -35.63 3.22 35.12
N THR A 828 -36.95 3.07 34.96
CA THR A 828 -37.92 3.75 35.85
C THR A 828 -37.78 3.30 37.31
N ILE A 829 -37.42 2.04 37.56
CA ILE A 829 -37.13 1.53 38.91
C ILE A 829 -35.87 2.19 39.49
N ILE A 830 -34.77 2.30 38.71
CA ILE A 830 -33.55 2.98 39.19
C ILE A 830 -33.78 4.48 39.42
N ILE A 831 -34.53 5.16 38.55
CA ILE A 831 -34.90 6.58 38.75
C ILE A 831 -35.73 6.73 40.02
N GLY A 832 -36.73 5.88 40.23
CA GLY A 832 -37.54 5.87 41.45
C GLY A 832 -36.71 5.60 42.71
N ALA A 833 -35.78 4.63 42.65
CA ALA A 833 -34.87 4.33 43.76
C ALA A 833 -33.89 5.46 44.09
N ALA A 834 -33.45 6.23 43.09
CA ALA A 834 -32.61 7.41 43.32
C ALA A 834 -33.37 8.51 44.06
N PHE A 835 -34.56 8.89 43.60
CA PHE A 835 -35.44 9.84 44.32
C PHE A 835 -35.87 9.33 45.70
N LEU A 836 -36.05 8.01 45.86
CA LEU A 836 -36.33 7.40 47.17
C LEU A 836 -35.10 7.50 48.09
N SER A 837 -33.87 7.38 47.57
CA SER A 837 -32.65 7.57 48.35
C SER A 837 -32.47 9.03 48.81
N GLU A 838 -32.89 9.99 47.98
CA GLU A 838 -32.93 11.43 48.30
C GLU A 838 -33.96 11.76 49.41
N TYR A 839 -34.95 10.89 49.64
CA TYR A 839 -36.01 11.07 50.65
C TYR A 839 -35.83 10.23 51.94
N TYR A 840 -35.00 9.18 51.91
CA TYR A 840 -34.83 8.23 53.03
C TYR A 840 -33.40 8.13 53.59
N LEU A 841 -32.41 8.83 53.00
CA LEU A 841 -31.02 8.90 53.47
C LEU A 841 -30.57 10.35 53.74
N VAL A 842 -31.54 11.25 53.91
CA VAL A 842 -31.43 12.59 54.50
C VAL A 842 -32.10 12.56 55.87
#